data_AF-C1MGF5-F1
#
_entry.id   AF-C1MGF5-F1
#
_cell.length_a   1.000
_cell.length_b   1.000
_cell.length_c   1.000
_cell.angle_alpha   90.00
_cell.angle_beta   90.00
_cell.angle_gamma   90.00
#
_symmetry.space_group_name_H-M   'P 1'
#
loop_
_entity.id
_entity.type
_entity.pdbx_description
1 polymer ?
#
loop_
_entity_poly.entity_id
_entity_poly.type
_entity_poly.pdbx_seq_one_letter_code
_entity_poly.pdbx_strand_id
1 'polypeptide(L)'
;MAPAAAAALVAPVRALPSLSRRRLHRRARWRRGHRASSSQVEIDEIAIGDVDRVVSPLPPPSPEQASVVRSVCHDRANVICEAVAGSGKTTTVLHCAAAAPGIKFLCLTYNARLKLHARKRAAELGLANLEVHSFHALGARYYVNDCRNDEALRRLVDGDFAPRNGAPAFDCLVVDEAQDLTPLLHRLVLKAIRDRDASSSGATPASLLILGDSRQSIYQFRDADSRFLTFADRGLYRPATADADETENDESETDAAAPPPPPPWRLHTLRTSFRATPAIASFVNDVMLGYPCITPSPHRAGRGTPVAYMVGDAFAMPDALVDEIDYLLTAKGYAHDDIFILTPSLKGAKLNSKTPLARLENALVTRLNAPVFVSASDEGDQLDSEELSDALIRGKICLTTYHASKGLERPVVIVFGFSAEYFAYYARSHPTTSCPNALYVAATRASERLYLVAEAEENGHLPFLRCRPEALDAFGAPLPSYLNVRRCGRMRPEKTAAPTPSSRFAATDLVKFLPESTIATVTAMLRATEVSPPTKDARIDGTVPSLAGKGLIESVSDVTGLAVVAAHEHRHFSAAKAKNGTRGAAWASSRSTALARRLESSFEKLTRQTKASAARGALRKGDQTDDASIAVDDSRAISHIRDVLARDPETTSDFLKLAAWYEAVEGGYLFRPFQLSTFDWVTPAAAAICAGVLETHLPCAAAGAADDDDDASPRVRYEKRYDVSFKFGAPIVTIVGAADAVTAGADPTIFEVKCAKRLMPEHLLQLATYQWLDAFGVVQRRVADARERAAEEKATTTTTTTTTTTTREKKNGAKGFGRNAREYTDEEAEDAVSIIDAFERFGGDADAVMKRAVLLNARTGEALALNADLRTLTGVVAALVEHRTRAEKDLDDEAFLCAAADNGAKTHAPVAALVPEMVRPDDAGGASETWTDKKTRKATAAATEDGPRPVGRGRVKVKRKTAATAAATVDVPSLKVTQLKAELKARGASIAGNKAALAARLRSVIESKR
;
A
#
# COMPACT_ATOMS: atom_id res chain seq x y z
N MET A 1 -0.97 -17.44 82.42
CA MET A 1 -0.61 -18.86 82.23
C MET A 1 0.04 -19.00 80.86
N ALA A 2 1.16 -19.72 80.76
CA ALA A 2 1.66 -20.31 79.50
C ALA A 2 1.17 -21.79 79.45
N PRO A 3 1.31 -22.58 78.35
CA PRO A 3 2.45 -22.72 77.42
C PRO A 3 2.28 -21.90 76.11
N ALA A 4 3.24 -21.67 75.19
CA ALA A 4 4.31 -22.49 74.57
C ALA A 4 3.77 -23.53 73.56
N ALA A 5 4.34 -23.79 72.37
CA ALA A 5 5.51 -23.26 71.65
C ALA A 5 5.21 -23.28 70.11
N ALA A 6 6.10 -23.11 69.10
CA ALA A 6 7.57 -23.04 69.05
C ALA A 6 8.10 -22.15 67.87
N ALA A 7 8.99 -22.67 67.02
CA ALA A 7 9.75 -21.99 65.96
C ALA A 7 9.46 -22.63 64.56
N ALA A 8 9.96 -22.17 63.39
CA ALA A 8 11.17 -21.38 63.12
C ALA A 8 11.17 -20.59 61.78
N LEU A 9 11.95 -19.48 61.76
CA LEU A 9 12.88 -18.94 60.72
C LEU A 9 12.65 -19.23 59.20
N VAL A 10 12.95 -18.39 58.20
CA VAL A 10 13.53 -17.03 57.99
C VAL A 10 13.42 -16.72 56.46
N ALA A 11 13.41 -15.51 55.85
CA ALA A 11 13.26 -14.08 56.20
C ALA A 11 12.86 -13.30 54.90
N PRO A 12 12.41 -12.02 54.94
CA PRO A 12 11.83 -11.34 53.79
C PRO A 12 12.78 -10.46 52.94
N VAL A 13 12.40 -10.23 51.67
CA VAL A 13 13.04 -9.26 50.75
C VAL A 13 12.73 -7.82 51.17
N ARG A 14 13.70 -6.91 50.96
CA ARG A 14 13.68 -5.53 51.45
C ARG A 14 12.90 -4.58 50.52
N ALA A 15 12.25 -3.56 51.10
CA ALA A 15 11.30 -2.69 50.39
C ALA A 15 11.91 -1.49 49.64
N LEU A 16 11.19 -1.01 48.63
CA LEU A 16 11.42 0.26 47.94
C LEU A 16 10.95 1.46 48.79
N PRO A 17 11.62 2.64 48.71
CA PRO A 17 11.17 3.87 49.35
C PRO A 17 10.00 4.53 48.60
N SER A 18 9.27 5.41 49.29
CA SER A 18 8.00 5.97 48.85
C SER A 18 8.09 7.27 48.05
N LEU A 19 7.16 7.44 47.09
CA LEU A 19 6.71 8.76 46.62
C LEU A 19 5.30 9.07 47.16
N SER A 20 4.98 10.36 47.25
CA SER A 20 4.00 10.87 48.23
C SER A 20 2.56 10.98 47.71
N ARG A 21 1.59 10.63 48.58
CA ARG A 21 0.15 10.76 48.30
C ARG A 21 -0.37 12.18 48.59
N ARG A 22 -0.92 12.89 47.60
CA ARG A 22 -1.96 13.93 47.84
C ARG A 22 -2.96 14.08 46.67
N ARG A 23 -4.05 13.31 46.73
CA ARG A 23 -5.47 13.76 46.64
C ARG A 23 -6.39 12.55 46.87
N LEU A 24 -7.58 12.78 47.42
CA LEU A 24 -8.44 11.73 47.98
C LEU A 24 -9.89 11.87 47.49
N HIS A 25 -10.49 10.73 47.10
CA HIS A 25 -11.93 10.42 47.02
C HIS A 25 -12.93 11.42 46.42
N ARG A 26 -13.75 10.90 45.50
CA ARG A 26 -15.18 10.61 45.81
C ARG A 26 -15.65 9.35 45.09
N ARG A 27 -16.76 8.75 45.56
CA ARG A 27 -17.36 7.48 45.10
C ARG A 27 -18.83 7.67 44.74
N ALA A 28 -19.28 7.09 43.62
CA ALA A 28 -20.64 6.59 43.39
C ALA A 28 -20.55 5.54 42.26
N ARG A 29 -20.72 4.23 42.51
CA ARG A 29 -21.99 3.51 42.69
C ARG A 29 -23.08 3.94 41.71
N TRP A 30 -23.33 3.10 40.71
CA TRP A 30 -24.59 3.03 39.96
C TRP A 30 -25.19 1.62 40.08
N ARG A 31 -26.52 1.51 39.95
CA ARG A 31 -27.29 0.26 40.11
C ARG A 31 -27.71 -0.30 38.74
N ARG A 32 -27.94 -1.61 38.66
CA ARG A 32 -28.66 -2.27 37.54
C ARG A 32 -30.16 -2.04 37.66
N GLY A 33 -30.90 -1.94 36.55
CA GLY A 33 -32.37 -2.03 36.57
C GLY A 33 -33.11 -1.85 35.23
N HIS A 34 -33.69 -2.95 34.73
CA HIS A 34 -34.88 -3.01 33.84
C HIS A 34 -34.73 -2.69 32.34
N ARG A 35 -35.82 -2.94 31.60
CA ARG A 35 -35.87 -3.48 30.22
C ARG A 35 -36.67 -2.59 29.25
N ALA A 36 -36.13 -2.45 28.05
CA ALA A 36 -36.80 -2.48 26.73
C ALA A 36 -38.17 -1.80 26.49
N SER A 37 -38.17 -0.87 25.53
CA SER A 37 -39.13 -0.85 24.42
C SER A 37 -38.38 -0.55 23.11
N SER A 38 -39.03 -0.71 21.95
CA SER A 38 -38.38 -0.66 20.62
C SER A 38 -38.74 0.60 19.83
N SER A 39 -37.73 1.33 19.38
CA SER A 39 -37.80 2.36 18.33
C SER A 39 -36.50 2.39 17.54
N GLN A 40 -36.49 3.08 16.39
CA GLN A 40 -35.36 3.07 15.45
C GLN A 40 -34.04 3.55 16.09
N VAL A 41 -32.95 2.83 15.80
CA VAL A 41 -31.59 3.22 16.18
C VAL A 41 -30.96 3.96 15.01
N GLU A 42 -30.98 5.28 15.04
CA GLU A 42 -29.92 6.05 14.40
C GLU A 42 -28.60 5.75 15.14
N ILE A 43 -27.51 5.53 14.40
CA ILE A 43 -26.21 5.19 14.99
C ILE A 43 -25.52 6.48 15.42
N ASP A 44 -25.91 6.99 16.58
CA ASP A 44 -25.10 7.95 17.33
C ASP A 44 -23.79 7.26 17.76
N GLU A 45 -22.67 7.65 17.16
CA GLU A 45 -21.34 7.24 17.63
C GLU A 45 -21.12 7.78 19.05
N ILE A 46 -21.14 6.87 20.04
CA ILE A 46 -21.14 7.22 21.46
C ILE A 46 -19.89 8.05 21.83
N ALA A 47 -20.10 9.33 22.10
CA ALA A 47 -19.06 10.32 22.40
C ALA A 47 -18.40 10.11 23.78
N ILE A 48 -17.52 9.12 23.90
CA ILE A 48 -16.67 8.91 25.09
C ILE A 48 -15.38 9.73 24.96
N GLY A 49 -15.35 10.91 25.57
CA GLY A 49 -14.09 11.59 25.92
C GLY A 49 -14.04 13.12 25.94
N ASP A 50 -14.99 13.84 25.34
CA ASP A 50 -14.83 15.29 25.02
C ASP A 50 -15.83 16.24 25.74
N VAL A 51 -16.54 15.77 26.77
CA VAL A 51 -17.67 16.51 27.41
C VAL A 51 -17.28 17.85 28.06
N ASP A 52 -16.02 18.01 28.51
CA ASP A 52 -15.51 19.21 29.18
C ASP A 52 -14.53 20.03 28.31
N ARG A 53 -14.40 19.75 27.00
CA ARG A 53 -13.39 20.40 26.17
C ARG A 53 -13.82 21.79 25.70
N VAL A 54 -13.19 22.82 26.26
CA VAL A 54 -13.35 24.22 25.81
C VAL A 54 -13.04 24.32 24.31
N VAL A 55 -14.00 24.85 23.55
CA VAL A 55 -13.85 25.10 22.11
C VAL A 55 -12.70 26.09 21.89
N SER A 56 -11.64 25.64 21.24
CA SER A 56 -10.53 26.51 20.87
C SER A 56 -10.98 27.44 19.73
N PRO A 57 -10.87 28.78 19.86
CA PRO A 57 -11.22 29.70 18.79
C PRO A 57 -10.35 29.47 17.55
N LEU A 58 -10.80 29.97 16.40
CA LEU A 58 -9.96 30.01 15.20
C LEU A 58 -8.81 31.01 15.45
N PRO A 59 -7.53 30.62 15.36
CA PRO A 59 -6.40 31.53 15.57
C PRO A 59 -6.39 32.61 14.47
N PRO A 60 -5.73 33.77 14.66
CA PRO A 60 -5.62 34.77 13.60
C PRO A 60 -4.86 34.22 12.38
N PRO A 61 -5.29 34.53 11.15
CA PRO A 61 -4.64 34.02 9.94
C PRO A 61 -3.25 34.64 9.75
N SER A 62 -2.32 33.90 9.15
CA SER A 62 -1.07 34.48 8.64
C SER A 62 -1.35 35.48 7.50
N PRO A 63 -0.40 36.37 7.15
CA PRO A 63 -0.54 37.24 5.97
C PRO A 63 -0.79 36.46 4.67
N GLU A 64 -0.18 35.28 4.53
CA GLU A 64 -0.37 34.38 3.39
C GLU A 64 -1.80 33.80 3.37
N GLN A 65 -2.30 33.36 4.53
CA GLN A 65 -3.67 32.85 4.67
C GLN A 65 -4.71 33.96 4.43
N ALA A 66 -4.47 35.17 4.92
CA ALA A 66 -5.32 36.33 4.68
C ALA A 66 -5.34 36.75 3.19
N SER A 67 -4.23 36.53 2.47
CA SER A 67 -4.15 36.71 1.01
C SER A 67 -5.05 35.71 0.28
N VAL A 68 -5.01 34.42 0.63
CA VAL A 68 -5.91 33.38 0.09
C VAL A 68 -7.37 33.72 0.38
N VAL A 69 -7.68 34.06 1.63
CA VAL A 69 -9.05 34.45 2.05
C VAL A 69 -9.56 35.62 1.21
N ARG A 70 -8.73 36.64 0.94
CA ARG A 70 -9.12 37.76 0.08
C ARG A 70 -9.49 37.30 -1.33
N SER A 71 -8.64 36.51 -1.99
CA SER A 71 -8.93 36.09 -3.37
C SER A 71 -10.13 35.16 -3.50
N VAL A 72 -10.38 34.30 -2.50
CA VAL A 72 -11.56 33.43 -2.48
C VAL A 72 -12.84 34.21 -2.15
N CYS A 73 -12.79 35.08 -1.13
CA CYS A 73 -13.99 35.68 -0.53
C CYS A 73 -14.38 37.05 -1.11
N HIS A 74 -13.40 37.89 -1.45
CA HIS A 74 -13.62 39.23 -2.01
C HIS A 74 -13.43 39.23 -3.53
N ASP A 75 -12.29 38.74 -4.03
CA ASP A 75 -12.00 38.76 -5.48
C ASP A 75 -12.84 37.70 -6.25
N ARG A 76 -13.47 36.75 -5.52
CA ARG A 76 -14.22 35.58 -6.05
C ARG A 76 -13.44 34.74 -7.08
N ALA A 77 -12.11 34.81 -7.03
CA ALA A 77 -11.19 34.20 -7.97
C ALA A 77 -11.07 32.67 -7.80
N ASN A 78 -10.59 32.01 -8.85
CA ASN A 78 -10.05 30.65 -8.73
C ASN A 78 -8.65 30.75 -8.11
N VAL A 79 -8.30 29.85 -7.19
CA VAL A 79 -7.05 29.89 -6.43
C VAL A 79 -6.29 28.58 -6.53
N ILE A 80 -5.01 28.66 -6.90
CA ILE A 80 -4.01 27.61 -6.66
C ILE A 80 -3.24 28.00 -5.42
N CYS A 81 -3.04 27.07 -4.49
CA CYS A 81 -2.37 27.33 -3.22
C CYS A 81 -1.36 26.22 -2.88
N GLU A 82 -0.09 26.45 -3.20
CA GLU A 82 1.00 25.54 -2.82
C GLU A 82 1.47 25.85 -1.39
N ALA A 83 1.29 24.88 -0.49
CA ALA A 83 1.24 25.11 0.95
C ALA A 83 2.03 24.04 1.72
N VAL A 84 3.14 24.44 2.33
CA VAL A 84 4.12 23.51 2.93
C VAL A 84 3.56 22.71 4.11
N ALA A 85 4.25 21.64 4.51
CA ALA A 85 3.90 20.85 5.69
C ALA A 85 3.69 21.71 6.97
N GLY A 86 2.48 21.63 7.55
CA GLY A 86 2.10 22.39 8.75
C GLY A 86 1.66 23.84 8.51
N SER A 87 1.45 24.26 7.26
CA SER A 87 0.93 25.58 6.85
C SER A 87 -0.50 25.90 7.28
N GLY A 88 -1.27 24.89 7.71
CA GLY A 88 -2.68 25.06 8.10
C GLY A 88 -3.63 25.19 6.91
N LYS A 89 -3.49 24.36 5.87
CA LYS A 89 -4.42 24.28 4.72
C LYS A 89 -5.89 24.25 5.17
N THR A 90 -6.27 23.27 5.99
CA THR A 90 -7.64 23.15 6.54
C THR A 90 -8.06 24.37 7.38
N THR A 91 -7.13 24.99 8.13
CA THR A 91 -7.39 26.25 8.86
C THR A 91 -7.72 27.40 7.91
N THR A 92 -7.07 27.44 6.75
CA THR A 92 -7.31 28.43 5.69
C THR A 92 -8.71 28.27 5.09
N VAL A 93 -9.19 27.02 4.94
CA VAL A 93 -10.59 26.73 4.53
C VAL A 93 -11.59 27.23 5.58
N LEU A 94 -11.33 26.96 6.87
CA LEU A 94 -12.15 27.49 7.98
C LEU A 94 -12.17 29.02 8.00
N HIS A 95 -11.04 29.68 7.68
CA HIS A 95 -10.99 31.14 7.53
C HIS A 95 -11.82 31.66 6.36
N CYS A 96 -11.83 30.98 5.21
CA CYS A 96 -12.65 31.39 4.06
C CYS A 96 -14.15 31.29 4.40
N ALA A 97 -14.56 30.18 5.01
CA ALA A 97 -15.93 29.97 5.47
C ALA A 97 -16.36 31.02 6.52
N ALA A 98 -15.49 31.32 7.50
CA ALA A 98 -15.76 32.31 8.54
C ALA A 98 -15.80 33.76 8.01
N ALA A 99 -14.96 34.09 7.03
CA ALA A 99 -14.88 35.43 6.45
C ALA A 99 -16.06 35.75 5.51
N ALA A 100 -16.69 34.72 4.93
CA ALA A 100 -17.80 34.90 3.98
C ALA A 100 -18.98 33.94 4.26
N PRO A 101 -19.81 34.19 5.30
CA PRO A 101 -20.97 33.37 5.64
C PRO A 101 -22.01 33.22 4.51
N GLY A 102 -22.05 34.16 3.57
CA GLY A 102 -22.92 34.12 2.38
C GLY A 102 -22.37 33.30 1.20
N ILE A 103 -21.18 32.72 1.31
CA ILE A 103 -20.58 31.82 0.30
C ILE A 103 -20.68 30.39 0.82
N LYS A 104 -21.30 29.49 0.04
CA LYS A 104 -21.35 28.05 0.32
C LYS A 104 -20.08 27.38 -0.16
N PHE A 105 -19.36 26.74 0.75
CA PHE A 105 -18.16 25.96 0.47
C PHE A 105 -18.47 24.47 0.48
N LEU A 106 -18.12 23.77 -0.60
CA LEU A 106 -17.96 22.31 -0.59
C LEU A 106 -16.47 21.99 -0.54
N CYS A 107 -16.02 21.26 0.48
CA CYS A 107 -14.64 20.86 0.65
C CYS A 107 -14.45 19.35 0.49
N LEU A 108 -13.59 18.97 -0.45
CA LEU A 108 -13.21 17.58 -0.74
C LEU A 108 -11.82 17.32 -0.14
N THR A 109 -11.76 16.39 0.83
CA THR A 109 -10.53 15.96 1.49
C THR A 109 -10.17 14.54 1.08
N TYR A 110 -8.89 14.27 0.83
CA TYR A 110 -8.42 12.96 0.34
C TYR A 110 -8.87 11.74 1.16
N ASN A 111 -8.91 11.82 2.51
CA ASN A 111 -9.29 10.69 3.35
C ASN A 111 -10.41 11.00 4.37
N ALA A 112 -11.07 9.95 4.86
CA ALA A 112 -12.22 10.06 5.77
C ALA A 112 -11.87 10.69 7.14
N ARG A 113 -10.61 10.58 7.60
CA ARG A 113 -10.13 11.15 8.86
C ARG A 113 -10.01 12.68 8.79
N LEU A 114 -9.46 13.21 7.69
CA LEU A 114 -9.41 14.66 7.42
C LEU A 114 -10.83 15.25 7.35
N LYS A 115 -11.75 14.60 6.62
CA LYS A 115 -13.18 14.94 6.59
C LYS A 115 -13.77 15.06 8.00
N LEU A 116 -13.59 14.05 8.86
CA LEU A 116 -14.17 14.05 10.21
C LEU A 116 -13.59 15.18 11.09
N HIS A 117 -12.27 15.38 11.05
CA HIS A 117 -11.62 16.46 11.80
C HIS A 117 -12.08 17.86 11.32
N ALA A 118 -12.16 18.07 10.00
CA ALA A 118 -12.63 19.31 9.40
C ALA A 118 -14.11 19.59 9.72
N ARG A 119 -14.99 18.57 9.61
CA ARG A 119 -16.41 18.68 10.04
C ARG A 119 -16.54 19.08 11.50
N LYS A 120 -15.79 18.42 12.39
CA LYS A 120 -15.80 18.74 13.83
C LYS A 120 -15.38 20.18 14.09
N ARG A 121 -14.30 20.66 13.47
CA ARG A 121 -13.87 22.07 13.59
C ARG A 121 -14.85 23.07 12.96
N ALA A 122 -15.53 22.71 11.87
CA ALA A 122 -16.58 23.55 11.29
C ALA A 122 -17.79 23.67 12.24
N ALA A 123 -18.24 22.56 12.84
CA ALA A 123 -19.33 22.54 13.81
C ALA A 123 -18.97 23.29 15.10
N GLU A 124 -17.78 23.07 15.66
CA GLU A 124 -17.25 23.81 16.83
C GLU A 124 -17.20 25.33 16.60
N LEU A 125 -17.03 25.77 15.35
CA LEU A 125 -16.97 27.20 14.97
C LEU A 125 -18.29 27.74 14.41
N GLY A 126 -19.37 26.95 14.38
CA GLY A 126 -20.68 27.37 13.88
C GLY A 126 -20.76 27.61 12.36
N LEU A 127 -19.82 27.06 11.57
CA LEU A 127 -19.67 27.33 10.14
C LEU A 127 -20.65 26.52 9.28
N ALA A 128 -21.93 26.89 9.35
CA ALA A 128 -23.03 26.24 8.62
C ALA A 128 -22.93 26.37 7.09
N ASN A 129 -22.04 27.23 6.57
CA ASN A 129 -21.78 27.42 5.15
C ASN A 129 -20.66 26.54 4.58
N LEU A 130 -20.09 25.61 5.37
CA LEU A 130 -19.02 24.70 4.96
C LEU A 130 -19.45 23.24 5.05
N GLU A 131 -19.76 22.63 3.90
CA GLU A 131 -19.93 21.17 3.79
C GLU A 131 -18.57 20.52 3.48
N VAL A 132 -18.24 19.42 4.16
CA VAL A 132 -16.97 18.69 3.96
C VAL A 132 -17.24 17.22 3.67
N HIS A 133 -16.62 16.68 2.63
CA HIS A 133 -16.68 15.27 2.23
C HIS A 133 -15.30 14.71 1.91
N SER A 134 -15.18 13.39 1.90
CA SER A 134 -14.15 12.68 1.14
C SER A 134 -14.73 12.28 -0.22
N PHE A 135 -13.90 12.00 -1.22
CA PHE A 135 -14.39 11.72 -2.59
C PHE A 135 -15.48 10.63 -2.63
N HIS A 136 -15.28 9.50 -1.96
CA HIS A 136 -16.29 8.45 -1.80
C HIS A 136 -17.56 8.92 -1.06
N ALA A 137 -17.42 9.80 -0.06
CA ALA A 137 -18.56 10.34 0.69
C ALA A 137 -19.40 11.34 -0.14
N LEU A 138 -18.77 12.08 -1.06
CA LEU A 138 -19.49 12.87 -2.07
C LEU A 138 -20.29 11.95 -3.00
N GLY A 139 -19.65 10.91 -3.51
CA GLY A 139 -20.30 9.85 -4.29
C GLY A 139 -21.51 9.23 -3.57
N ALA A 140 -21.32 8.88 -2.29
CA ALA A 140 -22.34 8.28 -1.43
C ALA A 140 -23.50 9.23 -1.09
N ARG A 141 -23.21 10.53 -0.91
CA ARG A 141 -24.23 11.54 -0.55
C ARG A 141 -25.12 11.92 -1.73
N TYR A 142 -24.56 12.07 -2.93
CA TYR A 142 -25.25 12.67 -4.05
C TYR A 142 -25.68 11.69 -5.15
N TYR A 143 -24.99 10.54 -5.32
CA TYR A 143 -25.16 9.71 -6.53
C TYR A 143 -25.47 8.24 -6.23
N VAL A 144 -24.70 7.55 -5.38
CA VAL A 144 -24.83 6.09 -5.15
C VAL A 144 -24.52 5.78 -3.69
N ASN A 145 -25.56 5.49 -2.89
CA ASN A 145 -25.49 5.31 -1.42
C ASN A 145 -24.32 4.43 -0.90
N ASP A 146 -23.92 3.40 -1.65
CA ASP A 146 -22.85 2.46 -1.29
C ASP A 146 -21.52 2.71 -2.04
N CYS A 147 -21.29 3.95 -2.51
CA CYS A 147 -20.01 4.40 -3.05
C CYS A 147 -18.93 4.43 -1.94
N ARG A 148 -18.39 3.26 -1.60
CA ARG A 148 -17.44 3.02 -0.49
C ARG A 148 -16.11 2.39 -0.95
N ASN A 149 -15.83 2.42 -2.25
CA ASN A 149 -14.55 2.01 -2.86
C ASN A 149 -14.39 2.68 -4.23
N ASP A 150 -13.18 2.59 -4.79
CA ASP A 150 -12.85 3.16 -6.10
C ASP A 150 -13.62 2.47 -7.23
N GLU A 151 -13.99 1.20 -7.07
CA GLU A 151 -14.82 0.51 -8.07
C GLU A 151 -16.24 1.10 -8.18
N ALA A 152 -16.93 1.30 -7.06
CA ALA A 152 -18.25 1.93 -7.06
C ALA A 152 -18.17 3.39 -7.55
N LEU A 153 -17.06 4.07 -7.26
CA LEU A 153 -16.79 5.41 -7.78
C LEU A 153 -16.53 5.41 -9.30
N ARG A 154 -15.79 4.43 -9.83
CA ARG A 154 -15.60 4.23 -11.27
C ARG A 154 -16.94 3.96 -11.96
N ARG A 155 -17.76 3.04 -11.44
CA ARG A 155 -19.11 2.75 -11.97
C ARG A 155 -19.98 4.01 -12.03
N LEU A 156 -19.95 4.84 -10.98
CA LEU A 156 -20.65 6.13 -10.88
C LEU A 156 -20.20 7.15 -11.95
N VAL A 157 -18.88 7.23 -12.20
CA VAL A 157 -18.27 8.21 -13.11
C VAL A 157 -18.32 7.75 -14.58
N ASP A 158 -18.14 6.46 -14.86
CA ASP A 158 -18.19 5.89 -16.22
C ASP A 158 -19.62 5.70 -16.73
N GLY A 159 -20.56 5.32 -15.87
CA GLY A 159 -21.99 5.25 -16.20
C GLY A 159 -22.74 6.57 -16.05
N ASP A 160 -22.01 7.69 -15.85
CA ASP A 160 -22.49 9.06 -15.64
C ASP A 160 -23.77 9.19 -14.79
N PHE A 161 -23.74 8.60 -13.59
CA PHE A 161 -24.93 8.50 -12.73
C PHE A 161 -25.47 9.88 -12.35
N ALA A 162 -26.76 10.13 -12.54
CA ALA A 162 -27.39 11.41 -12.21
C ALA A 162 -27.47 11.65 -10.67
N PRO A 163 -27.43 12.91 -10.19
CA PRO A 163 -27.63 13.21 -8.78
C PRO A 163 -29.03 12.80 -8.28
N ARG A 164 -29.09 12.01 -7.21
CA ARG A 164 -30.34 11.39 -6.69
C ARG A 164 -31.22 12.32 -5.86
N ASN A 165 -30.61 13.29 -5.16
CA ASN A 165 -31.29 14.16 -4.18
C ASN A 165 -31.01 15.65 -4.48
N GLY A 166 -30.97 16.00 -5.77
CA GLY A 166 -30.39 17.26 -6.24
C GLY A 166 -28.87 17.20 -6.36
N ALA A 167 -28.30 18.17 -7.07
CA ALA A 167 -26.85 18.32 -7.26
C ALA A 167 -26.17 18.93 -6.01
N PRO A 168 -24.84 18.76 -5.84
CA PRO A 168 -24.09 19.46 -4.79
C PRO A 168 -24.14 20.98 -4.98
N ALA A 169 -24.73 21.69 -4.01
CA ALA A 169 -25.04 23.12 -4.11
C ALA A 169 -24.00 24.00 -3.39
N PHE A 170 -22.96 24.42 -4.12
CA PHE A 170 -21.86 25.26 -3.62
C PHE A 170 -21.60 26.49 -4.49
N ASP A 171 -20.94 27.49 -3.90
CA ASP A 171 -20.42 28.70 -4.56
C ASP A 171 -18.91 28.64 -4.78
N CYS A 172 -18.21 27.90 -3.92
CA CYS A 172 -16.78 27.61 -4.01
C CYS A 172 -16.52 26.12 -3.75
N LEU A 173 -15.78 25.47 -4.64
CA LEU A 173 -15.29 24.09 -4.47
C LEU A 173 -13.83 24.11 -4.00
N VAL A 174 -13.60 23.49 -2.84
CA VAL A 174 -12.27 23.33 -2.26
C VAL A 174 -11.80 21.89 -2.48
N VAL A 175 -10.57 21.72 -2.97
CA VAL A 175 -9.90 20.42 -3.10
C VAL A 175 -8.64 20.46 -2.24
N ASP A 176 -8.65 19.75 -1.11
CA ASP A 176 -7.52 19.68 -0.16
C ASP A 176 -6.70 18.39 -0.38
N GLU A 177 -5.38 18.53 -0.36
CA GLU A 177 -4.40 17.54 -0.83
C GLU A 177 -4.51 17.24 -2.34
N ALA A 178 -4.72 18.26 -3.16
CA ALA A 178 -4.92 18.12 -4.61
C ALA A 178 -3.76 17.44 -5.37
N GLN A 179 -2.55 17.40 -4.81
CA GLN A 179 -1.40 16.66 -5.37
C GLN A 179 -1.54 15.13 -5.30
N ASP A 180 -2.58 14.64 -4.63
CA ASP A 180 -2.88 13.21 -4.46
C ASP A 180 -4.11 12.76 -5.27
N LEU A 181 -4.66 13.65 -6.11
CA LEU A 181 -5.70 13.26 -7.07
C LEU A 181 -5.17 12.23 -8.07
N THR A 182 -5.99 11.22 -8.33
CA THR A 182 -5.82 10.28 -9.45
C THR A 182 -6.77 10.69 -10.59
N PRO A 183 -6.61 10.16 -11.82
CA PRO A 183 -7.54 10.43 -12.92
C PRO A 183 -9.01 10.14 -12.59
N LEU A 184 -9.30 9.11 -11.79
CA LEU A 184 -10.66 8.80 -11.32
C LEU A 184 -11.19 9.89 -10.37
N LEU A 185 -10.40 10.29 -9.37
CA LEU A 185 -10.80 11.33 -8.42
C LEU A 185 -10.98 12.69 -9.13
N HIS A 186 -10.13 13.00 -10.11
CA HIS A 186 -10.26 14.20 -10.94
C HIS A 186 -11.56 14.18 -11.77
N ARG A 187 -11.91 13.06 -12.40
CA ARG A 187 -13.19 12.93 -13.14
C ARG A 187 -14.42 13.08 -12.22
N LEU A 188 -14.36 12.64 -10.96
CA LEU A 188 -15.41 12.95 -9.98
C LEU A 188 -15.52 14.46 -9.71
N VAL A 189 -14.39 15.17 -9.57
CA VAL A 189 -14.38 16.64 -9.39
C VAL A 189 -15.04 17.33 -10.59
N LEU A 190 -14.67 16.96 -11.82
CA LEU A 190 -15.29 17.49 -13.03
C LEU A 190 -16.80 17.24 -13.08
N LYS A 191 -17.24 16.01 -12.79
CA LYS A 191 -18.66 15.67 -12.72
C LYS A 191 -19.40 16.48 -11.65
N ALA A 192 -18.81 16.69 -10.48
CA ALA A 192 -19.40 17.51 -9.42
C ALA A 192 -19.51 19.00 -9.79
N ILE A 193 -18.54 19.55 -10.52
CA ILE A 193 -18.63 20.92 -11.07
C ILE A 193 -19.73 20.99 -12.14
N ARG A 194 -19.72 20.06 -13.11
CA ARG A 194 -20.68 19.98 -14.21
C ARG A 194 -22.12 19.88 -13.70
N ASP A 195 -22.38 18.95 -12.78
CA ASP A 195 -23.72 18.66 -12.28
C ASP A 195 -24.23 19.78 -11.35
N ARG A 196 -23.33 20.48 -10.63
CA ARG A 196 -23.65 21.74 -9.95
C ARG A 196 -24.04 22.81 -10.96
N ASP A 197 -23.15 23.13 -11.91
CA ASP A 197 -23.33 24.26 -12.84
C ASP A 197 -24.60 24.06 -13.71
N ALA A 198 -24.89 22.81 -14.13
CA ALA A 198 -26.13 22.45 -14.85
C ALA A 198 -27.42 22.55 -14.00
N SER A 199 -27.33 22.37 -12.68
CA SER A 199 -28.49 22.54 -11.78
C SER A 199 -28.83 24.01 -11.48
N SER A 200 -27.93 24.92 -11.81
CA SER A 200 -27.98 26.33 -11.39
C SER A 200 -28.18 27.26 -12.59
N SER A 201 -29.37 27.21 -13.20
CA SER A 201 -29.74 28.01 -14.38
C SER A 201 -29.51 29.52 -14.14
N GLY A 202 -28.56 30.11 -14.86
CA GLY A 202 -28.21 31.54 -14.76
C GLY A 202 -27.31 31.91 -13.58
N ALA A 203 -26.79 30.95 -12.80
CA ALA A 203 -25.83 31.24 -11.73
C ALA A 203 -24.40 31.45 -12.28
N THR A 204 -23.58 32.20 -11.53
CA THR A 204 -22.15 32.31 -11.84
C THR A 204 -21.46 30.95 -11.65
N PRO A 205 -20.50 30.60 -12.54
CA PRO A 205 -19.69 29.39 -12.39
C PRO A 205 -18.99 29.37 -11.02
N ALA A 206 -19.03 28.24 -10.32
CA ALA A 206 -18.40 28.13 -9.00
C ALA A 206 -16.90 28.48 -9.04
N SER A 207 -16.38 29.14 -8.00
CA SER A 207 -14.95 29.38 -7.84
C SER A 207 -14.24 28.14 -7.27
N LEU A 208 -12.96 27.99 -7.56
CA LEU A 208 -12.14 26.84 -7.17
C LEU A 208 -11.07 27.25 -6.16
N LEU A 209 -10.81 26.43 -5.15
CA LEU A 209 -9.69 26.57 -4.21
C LEU A 209 -8.92 25.24 -4.18
N ILE A 210 -7.87 25.16 -4.98
CA ILE A 210 -7.03 23.96 -5.14
C ILE A 210 -5.84 24.09 -4.17
N LEU A 211 -5.84 23.27 -3.11
CA LEU A 211 -4.92 23.32 -1.98
C LEU A 211 -4.06 22.06 -1.93
N GLY A 212 -2.75 22.21 -1.77
CA GLY A 212 -1.87 21.06 -1.67
C GLY A 212 -0.39 21.38 -1.44
N ASP A 213 0.43 20.34 -1.40
CA ASP A 213 1.88 20.41 -1.26
C ASP A 213 2.53 19.44 -2.25
N SER A 214 3.11 19.96 -3.34
CA SER A 214 3.78 19.15 -4.37
C SER A 214 4.86 18.23 -3.80
N ARG A 215 5.47 18.60 -2.66
CA ARG A 215 6.54 17.86 -1.97
C ARG A 215 6.03 16.77 -1.03
N GLN A 216 4.72 16.70 -0.83
CA GLN A 216 4.06 15.61 -0.12
C GLN A 216 3.34 14.65 -1.07
N SER A 217 3.36 14.84 -2.40
CA SER A 217 2.86 13.83 -3.34
C SER A 217 3.74 12.58 -3.25
N ILE A 218 3.18 11.48 -2.74
CA ILE A 218 3.87 10.21 -2.45
C ILE A 218 3.00 8.99 -2.76
N TYR A 219 1.88 9.18 -3.46
CA TYR A 219 0.94 8.13 -3.84
C TYR A 219 0.96 7.88 -5.36
N GLN A 220 2.07 8.22 -6.03
CA GLN A 220 2.27 8.04 -7.48
C GLN A 220 2.05 6.58 -7.92
N PHE A 221 2.39 5.62 -7.06
CA PHE A 221 2.07 4.19 -7.21
C PHE A 221 0.55 3.85 -7.28
N ARG A 222 -0.34 4.85 -7.13
CA ARG A 222 -1.81 4.77 -7.32
C ARG A 222 -2.33 5.69 -8.42
N ASP A 223 -1.51 6.05 -9.41
CA ASP A 223 -1.78 7.08 -10.43
C ASP A 223 -2.04 8.49 -9.85
N ALA A 224 -1.52 8.80 -8.66
CA ALA A 224 -1.67 10.15 -8.08
C ALA A 224 -0.62 11.12 -8.63
N ASP A 225 -1.03 12.26 -9.19
CA ASP A 225 -0.14 13.20 -9.87
C ASP A 225 -0.17 14.60 -9.25
N SER A 226 1.00 15.18 -8.98
CA SER A 226 1.11 16.53 -8.41
C SER A 226 0.67 17.65 -9.35
N ARG A 227 0.54 17.37 -10.66
CA ARG A 227 0.07 18.34 -11.67
C ARG A 227 -1.41 18.69 -11.56
N PHE A 228 -2.22 17.85 -10.91
CA PHE A 228 -3.58 18.24 -10.52
C PHE A 228 -3.60 19.41 -9.51
N LEU A 229 -2.50 19.67 -8.80
CA LEU A 229 -2.28 20.92 -8.06
C LEU A 229 -1.58 21.97 -8.94
N THR A 230 -0.43 21.65 -9.53
CA THR A 230 0.47 22.67 -10.10
C THR A 230 0.06 23.21 -11.46
N PHE A 231 -0.78 22.49 -12.22
CA PHE A 231 -1.32 22.92 -13.53
C PHE A 231 -2.84 23.18 -13.48
N ALA A 232 -3.42 23.43 -12.30
CA ALA A 232 -4.86 23.63 -12.15
C ALA A 232 -5.44 24.77 -13.02
N ASP A 233 -4.61 25.77 -13.35
CA ASP A 233 -4.90 26.89 -14.26
C ASP A 233 -4.88 26.50 -15.75
N ARG A 234 -4.24 25.40 -16.13
CA ARG A 234 -4.06 24.94 -17.53
C ARG A 234 -5.25 24.13 -18.06
N GLY A 235 -6.47 24.54 -17.74
CA GLY A 235 -7.69 23.90 -18.24
C GLY A 235 -8.00 22.51 -17.67
N LEU A 236 -7.40 22.13 -16.53
CA LEU A 236 -7.69 20.83 -15.90
C LEU A 236 -9.13 20.75 -15.37
N TYR A 237 -9.55 21.73 -14.57
CA TYR A 237 -10.82 21.71 -13.81
C TYR A 237 -12.03 22.29 -14.55
N ARG A 238 -11.80 22.96 -15.68
CA ARG A 238 -12.82 23.38 -16.65
C ARG A 238 -12.21 23.26 -18.04
N PRO A 239 -12.94 22.73 -19.04
CA PRO A 239 -12.52 22.84 -20.43
C PRO A 239 -12.19 24.30 -20.76
N ALA A 240 -11.21 24.52 -21.64
CA ALA A 240 -11.16 25.79 -22.36
C ALA A 240 -12.50 25.99 -23.06
N THR A 241 -13.15 27.14 -22.84
CA THR A 241 -14.30 27.53 -23.65
C THR A 241 -13.84 27.61 -25.09
N ALA A 242 -14.53 26.90 -25.99
CA ALA A 242 -14.29 26.99 -27.43
C ALA A 242 -14.25 28.47 -27.84
N ASP A 243 -13.28 28.81 -28.69
CA ASP A 243 -12.49 30.01 -28.51
C ASP A 243 -13.32 31.30 -28.41
N ALA A 244 -12.99 32.11 -27.40
CA ALA A 244 -13.16 33.55 -27.50
C ALA A 244 -12.08 34.08 -28.46
N ASP A 245 -12.19 33.66 -29.73
CA ASP A 245 -11.30 34.05 -30.81
C ASP A 245 -11.44 35.56 -31.01
N GLU A 246 -10.34 36.26 -31.29
CA GLU A 246 -10.33 37.71 -31.48
C GLU A 246 -10.82 38.08 -32.89
N THR A 247 -11.96 37.50 -33.29
CA THR A 247 -12.68 37.86 -34.51
C THR A 247 -13.46 39.14 -34.27
N GLU A 248 -12.87 40.27 -34.68
CA GLU A 248 -13.64 41.45 -35.03
C GLU A 248 -14.67 41.08 -36.11
N ASN A 249 -15.89 41.65 -36.01
CA ASN A 249 -17.07 41.34 -36.84
C ASN A 249 -17.69 39.95 -36.52
N ASP A 250 -19.01 39.76 -36.53
CA ASP A 250 -20.07 40.49 -37.25
C ASP A 250 -21.34 40.72 -36.39
N GLU A 251 -22.11 41.77 -36.69
CA GLU A 251 -23.31 42.15 -35.91
C GLU A 251 -24.53 41.29 -36.30
N SER A 252 -24.78 40.19 -35.56
CA SER A 252 -26.02 39.43 -35.67
C SER A 252 -26.67 39.19 -34.30
N GLU A 253 -27.86 39.80 -34.11
CA GLU A 253 -28.60 39.73 -32.86
C GLU A 253 -29.20 38.32 -32.62
N THR A 254 -28.74 37.65 -31.56
CA THR A 254 -29.49 36.57 -30.92
C THR A 254 -29.43 36.73 -29.41
N ASP A 255 -30.57 36.94 -28.75
CA ASP A 255 -30.70 37.30 -27.32
C ASP A 255 -30.30 36.19 -26.31
N ALA A 256 -29.52 35.19 -26.74
CA ALA A 256 -28.92 34.19 -25.87
C ALA A 256 -27.71 34.80 -25.15
N ALA A 257 -27.95 35.51 -24.05
CA ALA A 257 -26.92 36.14 -23.23
C ALA A 257 -25.75 35.17 -22.93
N ALA A 258 -24.56 35.52 -23.41
CA ALA A 258 -23.39 34.65 -23.33
C ALA A 258 -23.07 34.25 -21.88
N PRO A 259 -22.67 32.99 -21.63
CA PRO A 259 -22.37 32.52 -20.28
C PRO A 259 -21.23 33.35 -19.67
N PRO A 260 -21.37 33.81 -18.40
CA PRO A 260 -20.38 34.68 -17.79
C PRO A 260 -19.01 33.98 -17.69
N PRO A 261 -17.91 34.68 -17.96
CA PRO A 261 -16.58 34.08 -18.05
C PRO A 261 -16.17 33.43 -16.71
N PRO A 262 -15.36 32.35 -16.76
CA PRO A 262 -14.89 31.68 -15.55
C PRO A 262 -14.03 32.63 -14.69
N PRO A 263 -14.04 32.50 -13.35
CA PRO A 263 -13.24 33.36 -12.49
C PRO A 263 -11.74 33.31 -12.82
N PRO A 264 -11.01 34.44 -12.74
CA PRO A 264 -9.59 34.47 -13.04
C PRO A 264 -8.80 33.65 -12.01
N TRP A 265 -7.68 33.05 -12.44
CA TRP A 265 -6.78 32.32 -11.54
C TRP A 265 -5.85 33.26 -10.75
N ARG A 266 -5.57 32.86 -9.50
CA ARG A 266 -4.62 33.50 -8.58
C ARG A 266 -3.76 32.43 -7.93
N LEU A 267 -2.44 32.51 -8.12
CA LEU A 267 -1.47 31.67 -7.42
C LEU A 267 -1.10 32.31 -6.07
N HIS A 268 -1.22 31.53 -5.00
CA HIS A 268 -0.75 31.87 -3.64
C HIS A 268 0.19 30.76 -3.14
N THR A 269 1.02 31.07 -2.13
CA THR A 269 1.78 30.05 -1.41
C THR A 269 1.68 30.22 0.10
N LEU A 270 1.56 29.14 0.87
CA LEU A 270 1.63 29.16 2.33
C LEU A 270 2.95 28.54 2.80
N ARG A 271 3.96 29.37 3.10
CA ARG A 271 5.27 28.92 3.60
C ARG A 271 5.36 28.95 5.12
N THR A 272 4.48 29.68 5.80
CA THR A 272 4.45 29.79 7.27
C THR A 272 3.94 28.50 7.91
N SER A 273 4.84 27.62 8.34
CA SER A 273 4.49 26.40 9.07
C SER A 273 4.27 26.68 10.56
N PHE A 274 3.09 26.30 11.06
CA PHE A 274 2.76 26.31 12.48
C PHE A 274 3.24 25.03 13.20
N ARG A 275 3.73 24.03 12.45
CA ARG A 275 4.30 22.76 12.95
C ARG A 275 5.81 22.86 13.16
N ALA A 276 6.55 23.21 12.11
CA ALA A 276 8.01 23.13 12.13
C ALA A 276 8.63 24.10 13.15
N THR A 277 9.59 23.60 13.94
CA THR A 277 10.44 24.46 14.77
C THR A 277 11.48 25.16 13.90
N PRO A 278 12.12 26.26 14.36
CA PRO A 278 13.19 26.90 13.62
C PRO A 278 14.32 25.94 13.24
N ALA A 279 14.68 25.01 14.13
CA ALA A 279 15.71 24.01 13.84
C ALA A 279 15.30 23.00 12.75
N ILE A 280 14.06 22.52 12.79
CA ILE A 280 13.53 21.62 11.74
C ILE A 280 13.40 22.37 10.40
N ALA A 281 12.93 23.62 10.42
CA ALA A 281 12.80 24.44 9.22
C ALA A 281 14.17 24.73 8.57
N SER A 282 15.18 25.14 9.35
CA SER A 282 16.55 25.31 8.83
C SER A 282 17.16 23.99 8.34
N PHE A 283 16.95 22.86 9.01
CA PHE A 283 17.44 21.58 8.51
C PHE A 283 16.81 21.21 7.15
N VAL A 284 15.50 21.37 7.00
CA VAL A 284 14.81 21.11 5.72
C VAL A 284 15.28 22.08 4.62
N ASN A 285 15.31 23.38 4.92
CA ASN A 285 15.69 24.42 3.95
C ASN A 285 17.16 24.30 3.52
N ASP A 286 18.07 24.31 4.50
CA ASP A 286 19.49 24.48 4.27
C ASP A 286 20.15 23.15 3.90
N VAL A 287 19.78 22.05 4.60
CA VAL A 287 20.46 20.76 4.50
C VAL A 287 19.76 19.80 3.52
N MET A 288 18.42 19.68 3.54
CA MET A 288 17.72 18.75 2.65
C MET A 288 17.45 19.30 1.24
N LEU A 289 17.18 20.61 1.12
CA LEU A 289 16.72 21.21 -0.13
C LEU A 289 17.79 22.12 -0.77
N GLY A 290 18.39 23.01 0.03
CA GLY A 290 19.34 24.04 -0.39
C GLY A 290 18.69 25.39 -0.74
N TYR A 291 17.48 25.67 -0.26
CA TYR A 291 16.76 26.93 -0.45
C TYR A 291 15.65 27.11 0.60
N PRO A 292 15.21 28.36 0.91
CA PRO A 292 14.12 28.60 1.84
C PRO A 292 12.77 28.09 1.30
N CYS A 293 12.29 27.01 1.89
CA CYS A 293 11.01 26.38 1.60
C CYS A 293 9.99 26.64 2.73
N ILE A 294 10.35 26.25 3.96
CA ILE A 294 9.52 26.36 5.16
C ILE A 294 9.95 27.57 5.99
N THR A 295 9.02 28.46 6.30
CA THR A 295 9.20 29.54 7.29
C THR A 295 8.54 29.11 8.61
N PRO A 296 9.25 29.04 9.75
CA PRO A 296 8.61 28.73 11.02
C PRO A 296 7.71 29.91 11.47
N SER A 297 6.48 29.62 11.89
CA SER A 297 5.58 30.64 12.47
C SER A 297 6.23 31.32 13.68
N PRO A 298 6.02 32.63 13.93
CA PRO A 298 6.57 33.33 15.09
C PRO A 298 6.27 32.64 16.44
N HIS A 299 5.13 31.94 16.54
CA HIS A 299 4.75 31.13 17.70
C HIS A 299 5.67 29.92 17.99
N ARG A 300 6.54 29.55 17.04
CA ARG A 300 7.57 28.51 17.17
C ARG A 300 8.96 29.09 17.45
N ALA A 301 9.14 30.42 17.47
CA ALA A 301 10.42 31.04 17.84
C ALA A 301 10.87 30.56 19.23
N GLY A 302 12.15 30.20 19.36
CA GLY A 302 12.72 29.66 20.59
C GLY A 302 12.23 28.26 21.01
N ARG A 303 11.38 27.58 20.23
CA ARG A 303 10.91 26.21 20.52
C ARG A 303 11.74 25.14 19.82
N GLY A 304 11.72 23.93 20.39
CA GLY A 304 12.34 22.73 19.84
C GLY A 304 13.79 22.52 20.29
N THR A 305 14.42 21.49 19.73
CA THR A 305 15.85 21.21 19.86
C THR A 305 16.51 21.17 18.49
N PRO A 306 17.86 21.21 18.40
CA PRO A 306 18.58 20.82 17.19
C PRO A 306 18.12 19.44 16.70
N VAL A 307 18.09 19.24 15.38
CA VAL A 307 17.80 17.95 14.75
C VAL A 307 18.91 16.97 15.09
N ALA A 308 18.54 15.80 15.61
CA ALA A 308 19.50 14.77 16.02
C ALA A 308 19.75 13.79 14.87
N TYR A 309 20.84 13.99 14.14
CA TYR A 309 21.26 13.10 13.05
C TYR A 309 22.15 12.00 13.63
N MET A 310 21.66 10.75 13.63
CA MET A 310 22.28 9.62 14.31
C MET A 310 22.96 8.72 13.26
N VAL A 311 24.27 8.52 13.39
CA VAL A 311 25.12 7.72 12.48
C VAL A 311 25.87 6.61 13.22
N GLY A 312 26.24 5.55 12.49
CA GLY A 312 26.90 4.37 13.05
C GLY A 312 26.00 3.13 13.04
N ASP A 313 26.38 2.07 13.76
CA ASP A 313 25.74 0.76 13.70
C ASP A 313 24.24 0.82 13.99
N ALA A 314 23.43 0.58 12.95
CA ALA A 314 21.98 0.51 13.05
C ALA A 314 21.50 -0.59 14.01
N PHE A 315 22.32 -1.60 14.33
CA PHE A 315 22.02 -2.60 15.36
C PHE A 315 22.50 -2.21 16.77
N ALA A 316 23.22 -1.10 16.94
CA ALA A 316 23.49 -0.46 18.23
C ALA A 316 22.54 0.72 18.53
N MET A 317 22.00 1.36 17.48
CA MET A 317 20.96 2.41 17.59
C MET A 317 19.77 2.08 18.50
N PRO A 318 19.20 0.85 18.53
CA PRO A 318 17.97 0.58 19.28
C PRO A 318 18.13 0.86 20.78
N ASP A 319 19.25 0.44 21.37
CA ASP A 319 19.45 0.59 22.81
C ASP A 319 19.65 2.05 23.21
N ALA A 320 20.39 2.83 22.42
CA ALA A 320 20.53 4.28 22.59
C ALA A 320 19.22 5.05 22.35
N LEU A 321 18.32 4.53 21.52
CA LEU A 321 16.98 5.09 21.29
C LEU A 321 16.00 4.73 22.42
N VAL A 322 16.10 3.54 23.02
CA VAL A 322 15.34 3.20 24.24
C VAL A 322 15.70 4.17 25.37
N ASP A 323 16.99 4.43 25.59
CA ASP A 323 17.46 5.32 26.65
C ASP A 323 17.03 6.79 26.42
N GLU A 324 17.05 7.29 25.17
CA GLU A 324 16.52 8.62 24.83
C GLU A 324 14.99 8.67 24.97
N ILE A 325 14.26 7.60 24.60
CA ILE A 325 12.80 7.53 24.77
C ILE A 325 12.42 7.51 26.25
N ASP A 326 13.12 6.75 27.10
CA ASP A 326 12.92 6.77 28.55
C ASP A 326 13.15 8.18 29.12
N TYR A 327 14.22 8.87 28.70
CA TYR A 327 14.47 10.26 29.08
C TYR A 327 13.36 11.23 28.62
N LEU A 328 12.80 11.02 27.43
CA LEU A 328 11.68 11.82 26.91
C LEU A 328 10.39 11.60 27.72
N LEU A 329 10.06 10.35 28.05
CA LEU A 329 8.89 9.99 28.84
C LEU A 329 9.04 10.45 30.30
N THR A 330 10.14 10.10 30.96
CA THR A 330 10.33 10.30 32.42
C THR A 330 10.81 11.70 32.79
N ALA A 331 11.72 12.30 32.01
CA ALA A 331 12.42 13.54 32.37
C ALA A 331 12.05 14.75 31.48
N LYS A 332 11.28 14.55 30.40
CA LYS A 332 10.60 15.63 29.66
C LYS A 332 9.07 15.58 29.77
N GLY A 333 8.49 14.46 30.18
CA GLY A 333 7.05 14.35 30.40
C GLY A 333 6.23 14.26 29.11
N TYR A 334 6.83 13.81 28.01
CA TYR A 334 6.07 13.42 26.81
C TYR A 334 5.21 12.19 27.11
N ALA A 335 4.04 12.10 26.49
CA ALA A 335 3.22 10.89 26.51
C ALA A 335 3.74 9.85 25.50
N HIS A 336 3.35 8.58 25.65
CA HIS A 336 3.66 7.54 24.67
C HIS A 336 3.16 7.92 23.26
N ASP A 337 1.95 8.47 23.17
CA ASP A 337 1.37 8.97 21.93
C ASP A 337 1.86 10.35 21.49
N ASP A 338 2.86 10.95 22.14
CA ASP A 338 3.64 12.07 21.58
C ASP A 338 4.78 11.60 20.65
N ILE A 339 4.98 10.29 20.50
CA ILE A 339 6.14 9.70 19.81
C ILE A 339 5.71 8.89 18.57
N PHE A 340 6.25 9.28 17.41
CA PHE A 340 6.27 8.43 16.21
C PHE A 340 7.65 7.84 15.96
N ILE A 341 7.67 6.59 15.49
CA ILE A 341 8.83 5.94 14.92
C ILE A 341 8.48 5.54 13.48
N LEU A 342 9.17 6.14 12.51
CA LEU A 342 8.86 6.07 11.09
C LEU A 342 9.91 5.26 10.33
N THR A 343 9.49 4.47 9.36
CA THR A 343 10.35 3.63 8.50
C THR A 343 9.88 3.67 7.04
N PRO A 344 10.74 3.43 6.03
CA PRO A 344 10.26 3.25 4.66
C PRO A 344 9.44 1.95 4.49
N SER A 345 9.66 0.93 5.34
CA SER A 345 8.86 -0.30 5.37
C SER A 345 8.92 -0.96 6.75
N LEU A 346 7.81 -1.59 7.17
CA LEU A 346 7.75 -2.49 8.33
C LEU A 346 8.08 -3.94 7.93
N LYS A 347 7.77 -4.34 6.69
CA LYS A 347 8.18 -5.62 6.12
C LYS A 347 9.70 -5.68 5.93
N GLY A 348 10.36 -6.41 6.82
CA GLY A 348 11.82 -6.59 6.79
C GLY A 348 12.35 -7.44 7.95
N ALA A 349 11.61 -7.47 9.06
CA ALA A 349 11.86 -8.30 10.24
C ALA A 349 11.59 -9.81 10.04
N LYS A 350 11.88 -10.33 8.84
CA LYS A 350 11.91 -11.77 8.58
C LYS A 350 12.95 -12.41 9.50
N LEU A 351 12.60 -13.58 10.04
CA LEU A 351 13.33 -14.40 11.02
C LEU A 351 14.87 -14.53 10.89
N ASN A 352 15.45 -14.28 9.71
CA ASN A 352 16.90 -14.28 9.51
C ASN A 352 17.59 -12.98 9.98
N SER A 353 16.83 -11.96 10.38
CA SER A 353 17.33 -10.66 10.84
C SER A 353 16.40 -10.04 11.89
N LYS A 354 16.81 -10.02 13.16
CA LYS A 354 16.25 -9.10 14.17
C LYS A 354 16.58 -7.67 13.74
N THR A 355 15.71 -7.03 12.96
CA THR A 355 15.96 -5.68 12.43
C THR A 355 16.16 -4.67 13.55
N PRO A 356 16.84 -3.54 13.28
CA PRO A 356 16.91 -2.41 14.22
C PRO A 356 15.55 -2.01 14.78
N LEU A 357 14.54 -1.99 13.91
CA LEU A 357 13.19 -1.58 14.24
C LEU A 357 12.46 -2.59 15.13
N ALA A 358 12.55 -3.89 14.83
CA ALA A 358 12.00 -4.94 15.69
C ALA A 358 12.75 -4.98 17.04
N ARG A 359 14.08 -4.80 17.06
CA ARG A 359 14.83 -4.70 18.32
C ARG A 359 14.36 -3.52 19.17
N LEU A 360 14.09 -2.37 18.56
CA LEU A 360 13.58 -1.19 19.28
C LEU A 360 12.18 -1.44 19.84
N GLU A 361 11.23 -1.96 19.05
CA GLU A 361 9.88 -2.28 19.53
C GLU A 361 9.91 -3.28 20.69
N ASN A 362 10.58 -4.42 20.50
CA ASN A 362 10.68 -5.45 21.53
C ASN A 362 11.27 -4.87 22.83
N ALA A 363 12.33 -4.05 22.73
CA ALA A 363 12.99 -3.45 23.89
C ALA A 363 12.17 -2.33 24.56
N LEU A 364 11.34 -1.58 23.82
CA LEU A 364 10.39 -0.62 24.40
C LEU A 364 9.32 -1.34 25.23
N VAL A 365 8.79 -2.47 24.72
CA VAL A 365 7.79 -3.27 25.42
C VAL A 365 8.38 -4.00 26.64
N THR A 366 9.64 -4.47 26.58
CA THR A 366 10.24 -5.21 27.72
C THR A 366 10.94 -4.32 28.74
N ARG A 367 11.81 -3.40 28.31
CA ARG A 367 12.63 -2.58 29.22
C ARG A 367 11.83 -1.43 29.86
N LEU A 368 10.92 -0.82 29.10
CA LEU A 368 10.14 0.34 29.57
C LEU A 368 8.68 0.01 29.91
N ASN A 369 8.18 -1.18 29.54
CA ASN A 369 6.75 -1.51 29.56
C ASN A 369 5.92 -0.46 28.79
N ALA A 370 6.48 0.09 27.71
CA ALA A 370 5.81 1.10 26.90
C ALA A 370 4.74 0.45 26.01
N PRO A 371 3.51 1.00 25.94
CA PRO A 371 2.53 0.60 24.94
C PRO A 371 3.01 0.98 23.53
N VAL A 372 3.11 0.01 22.62
CA VAL A 372 3.58 0.24 21.23
C VAL A 372 2.55 -0.29 20.24
N PHE A 373 2.09 0.57 19.34
CA PHE A 373 1.32 0.18 18.17
C PHE A 373 2.27 -0.07 16.98
N VAL A 374 2.06 -1.18 16.27
CA VAL A 374 2.72 -1.48 15.00
C VAL A 374 1.64 -1.62 13.92
N SER A 375 1.78 -0.89 12.81
CA SER A 375 0.90 -1.05 11.66
C SER A 375 1.04 -2.47 11.09
N ALA A 376 -0.06 -3.24 11.01
CA ALA A 376 -0.02 -4.62 10.54
C ALA A 376 0.36 -4.70 9.04
N SER A 377 -0.02 -3.67 8.28
CA SER A 377 0.32 -3.49 6.88
C SER A 377 1.33 -2.35 6.66
N ASP A 378 2.03 -2.36 5.50
CA ASP A 378 2.64 -1.14 4.95
C ASP A 378 1.57 -0.28 4.23
N GLU A 379 0.32 -0.76 4.18
CA GLU A 379 -0.73 -0.29 3.30
C GLU A 379 -1.54 0.82 3.96
N GLY A 380 -1.37 2.05 3.47
CA GLY A 380 -2.36 3.11 3.65
C GLY A 380 -3.60 2.83 2.80
N ASP A 381 -4.33 1.75 3.10
CA ASP A 381 -5.58 1.40 2.40
C ASP A 381 -6.72 2.28 2.92
N GLN A 382 -6.96 3.35 2.17
CA GLN A 382 -7.83 4.47 2.52
C GLN A 382 -9.32 4.09 2.71
N LEU A 383 -9.68 2.86 2.32
CA LEU A 383 -11.04 2.35 2.26
C LEU A 383 -11.45 1.55 3.52
N ASP A 384 -10.49 0.95 4.23
CA ASP A 384 -10.70 0.26 5.51
C ASP A 384 -9.96 1.03 6.61
N SER A 385 -10.51 2.20 6.95
CA SER A 385 -9.91 3.23 7.82
C SER A 385 -9.75 2.86 9.30
N GLU A 386 -9.72 1.57 9.63
CA GLU A 386 -9.64 1.05 10.99
C GLU A 386 -8.19 0.93 11.48
N GLU A 387 -7.22 0.50 10.65
CA GLU A 387 -5.84 0.20 11.09
C GLU A 387 -5.09 1.39 11.70
N LEU A 388 -5.33 2.63 11.25
CA LEU A 388 -4.72 3.86 11.78
C LEU A 388 -5.77 4.83 12.37
N SER A 389 -6.82 4.25 12.96
CA SER A 389 -7.84 4.96 13.72
C SER A 389 -7.27 5.63 14.98
N ASP A 390 -7.85 6.76 15.39
CA ASP A 390 -7.52 7.47 16.64
C ASP A 390 -7.98 6.74 17.93
N ALA A 391 -8.36 5.47 17.79
CA ALA A 391 -8.57 4.53 18.88
C ALA A 391 -7.36 3.58 19.05
N LEU A 392 -6.83 3.00 17.96
CA LEU A 392 -5.70 2.07 18.00
C LEU A 392 -4.37 2.72 18.39
N ILE A 393 -4.12 3.96 17.94
CA ILE A 393 -2.83 4.67 18.14
C ILE A 393 -2.80 5.58 19.38
N ARG A 394 -3.88 5.62 20.16
CA ARG A 394 -4.02 6.49 21.35
C ARG A 394 -3.21 5.91 22.51
N GLY A 395 -2.54 6.76 23.30
CA GLY A 395 -1.76 6.35 24.47
C GLY A 395 -0.60 5.40 24.20
N LYS A 396 -0.13 5.29 22.95
CA LYS A 396 0.93 4.38 22.50
C LYS A 396 1.97 5.07 21.62
N ILE A 397 3.21 4.61 21.71
CA ILE A 397 4.24 4.91 20.71
C ILE A 397 3.79 4.26 19.39
N CYS A 398 3.74 5.02 18.29
CA CYS A 398 3.25 4.51 17.01
C CYS A 398 4.40 4.24 16.03
N LEU A 399 4.55 2.98 15.66
CA LEU A 399 5.51 2.43 14.69
C LEU A 399 4.81 2.27 13.33
N THR A 400 5.17 3.11 12.35
CA THR A 400 4.44 3.14 11.06
C THR A 400 5.33 3.56 9.87
N THR A 401 4.82 3.47 8.64
CA THR A 401 5.58 3.81 7.43
C THR A 401 5.55 5.31 7.12
N TYR A 402 6.49 5.80 6.30
CA TYR A 402 6.47 7.17 5.79
C TYR A 402 5.10 7.51 5.15
N HIS A 403 4.58 6.62 4.31
CA HIS A 403 3.32 6.78 3.57
C HIS A 403 2.09 6.79 4.49
N ALA A 404 2.09 5.96 5.53
CA ALA A 404 1.05 5.88 6.55
C ALA A 404 1.07 7.08 7.52
N SER A 405 2.23 7.70 7.74
CA SER A 405 2.38 8.90 8.59
C SER A 405 1.86 10.20 7.96
N LYS A 406 1.49 10.19 6.68
CA LYS A 406 1.02 11.38 5.97
C LYS A 406 -0.33 11.86 6.50
N GLY A 407 -0.53 13.18 6.50
CA GLY A 407 -1.64 13.83 7.22
C GLY A 407 -1.51 13.84 8.74
N LEU A 408 -0.63 13.02 9.34
CA LEU A 408 -0.37 12.97 10.78
C LEU A 408 0.80 13.89 11.18
N GLU A 409 0.96 14.11 12.48
CA GLU A 409 2.10 14.76 13.13
C GLU A 409 2.23 14.33 14.60
N ARG A 410 3.40 14.57 15.19
CA ARG A 410 3.71 14.37 16.62
C ARG A 410 4.79 15.32 17.14
N PRO A 411 4.83 15.63 18.45
CA PRO A 411 5.95 16.36 19.06
C PRO A 411 7.30 15.71 18.79
N VAL A 412 7.42 14.39 18.98
CA VAL A 412 8.64 13.62 18.75
C VAL A 412 8.49 12.69 17.55
N VAL A 413 9.47 12.72 16.63
CA VAL A 413 9.56 11.77 15.52
C VAL A 413 10.98 11.23 15.38
N ILE A 414 11.09 9.91 15.26
CA ILE A 414 12.32 9.16 14.99
C ILE A 414 12.19 8.52 13.61
N VAL A 415 13.09 8.83 12.68
CA VAL A 415 13.02 8.38 11.27
C VAL A 415 14.14 7.38 10.97
N PHE A 416 13.80 6.10 10.84
CA PHE A 416 14.67 5.07 10.30
C PHE A 416 14.72 5.11 8.77
N GLY A 417 15.82 4.64 8.19
CA GLY A 417 15.99 4.54 6.72
C GLY A 417 16.42 5.83 6.03
N PHE A 418 16.93 6.81 6.79
CA PHE A 418 17.41 8.10 6.27
C PHE A 418 18.84 7.98 5.70
N SER A 419 19.06 7.03 4.78
CA SER A 419 20.38 6.68 4.21
C SER A 419 20.35 6.52 2.69
N ALA A 420 21.53 6.49 2.05
CA ALA A 420 21.66 6.29 0.61
C ALA A 420 21.00 4.99 0.09
N GLU A 421 20.88 3.94 0.93
CA GLU A 421 20.17 2.71 0.57
C GLU A 421 18.67 2.92 0.26
N TYR A 422 18.08 4.05 0.68
CA TYR A 422 16.70 4.39 0.32
C TYR A 422 16.47 4.43 -1.21
N PHE A 423 17.45 4.92 -1.97
CA PHE A 423 17.41 4.92 -3.44
C PHE A 423 17.56 3.52 -4.04
N ALA A 424 18.27 2.61 -3.37
CA ALA A 424 18.48 1.26 -3.87
C ALA A 424 17.23 0.36 -3.69
N TYR A 425 16.54 0.48 -2.55
CA TYR A 425 15.39 -0.38 -2.26
C TYR A 425 14.05 0.22 -2.69
N TYR A 426 13.86 1.53 -2.54
CA TYR A 426 12.56 2.20 -2.73
C TYR A 426 12.59 3.15 -3.92
N ALA A 427 13.31 4.27 -3.82
CA ALA A 427 13.26 5.36 -4.80
C ALA A 427 14.21 5.15 -6.00
N ARG A 428 14.10 3.99 -6.67
CA ARG A 428 15.05 3.52 -7.70
C ARG A 428 15.08 4.36 -8.98
N SER A 429 13.97 5.01 -9.33
CA SER A 429 13.82 5.94 -10.45
C SER A 429 14.23 7.37 -10.10
N HIS A 430 14.26 7.73 -8.82
CA HIS A 430 14.42 9.11 -8.38
C HIS A 430 15.87 9.59 -8.50
N PRO A 431 16.13 10.81 -9.00
CA PRO A 431 17.49 11.36 -9.03
C PRO A 431 18.07 11.47 -7.62
N THR A 432 19.25 10.87 -7.43
CA THR A 432 19.99 10.84 -6.14
C THR A 432 20.44 12.21 -5.65
N THR A 433 20.55 13.18 -6.56
CA THR A 433 20.95 14.57 -6.30
C THR A 433 19.79 15.46 -5.80
N SER A 434 18.59 14.90 -5.63
CA SER A 434 17.39 15.60 -5.16
C SER A 434 16.68 14.83 -4.04
N CYS A 435 16.03 15.55 -3.12
CA CYS A 435 15.33 14.97 -1.98
C CYS A 435 14.01 14.31 -2.42
N PRO A 436 13.79 13.00 -2.20
CA PRO A 436 12.52 12.34 -2.46
C PRO A 436 11.41 12.84 -1.53
N ASN A 437 10.21 13.04 -2.08
CA ASN A 437 9.03 13.51 -1.36
C ASN A 437 8.71 12.69 -0.09
N ALA A 438 8.95 11.38 -0.10
CA ALA A 438 8.72 10.54 1.08
C ALA A 438 9.69 10.83 2.25
N LEU A 439 10.94 11.23 1.98
CA LEU A 439 11.90 11.68 3.00
C LEU A 439 11.55 13.10 3.50
N TYR A 440 11.06 13.99 2.62
CA TYR A 440 10.48 15.28 3.02
C TYR A 440 9.26 15.09 3.93
N VAL A 441 8.34 14.19 3.59
CA VAL A 441 7.19 13.84 4.43
C VAL A 441 7.65 13.34 5.80
N ALA A 442 8.56 12.36 5.87
CA ALA A 442 9.05 11.83 7.14
C ALA A 442 9.69 12.90 8.04
N ALA A 443 10.59 13.72 7.49
CA ALA A 443 11.25 14.81 8.23
C ALA A 443 10.26 15.90 8.72
N THR A 444 9.16 16.11 8.00
CA THR A 444 8.14 17.14 8.33
C THR A 444 6.99 16.64 9.21
N ARG A 445 7.05 15.41 9.76
CA ARG A 445 6.05 14.94 10.74
C ARG A 445 6.27 15.52 12.15
N ALA A 446 7.50 15.95 12.46
CA ALA A 446 7.88 16.45 13.78
C ALA A 446 7.38 17.86 14.06
N SER A 447 6.89 18.08 15.28
CA SER A 447 6.42 19.39 15.76
C SER A 447 7.33 20.00 16.84
N GLU A 448 8.16 19.21 17.54
CA GLU A 448 9.16 19.72 18.50
C GLU A 448 10.57 19.13 18.33
N ARG A 449 10.68 17.80 18.15
CA ARG A 449 11.94 17.05 18.12
C ARG A 449 11.96 16.08 16.93
N LEU A 450 13.08 16.10 16.20
CA LEU A 450 13.33 15.22 15.06
C LEU A 450 14.65 14.47 15.26
N TYR A 451 14.59 13.14 15.21
CA TYR A 451 15.73 12.23 15.21
C TYR A 451 15.78 11.52 13.87
N LEU A 452 16.93 11.52 13.20
CA LEU A 452 17.13 10.93 11.87
C LEU A 452 18.17 9.83 12.00
N VAL A 453 17.75 8.58 11.87
CA VAL A 453 18.62 7.40 11.96
C VAL A 453 19.13 7.07 10.56
N ALA A 454 20.34 7.59 10.27
CA ALA A 454 21.10 7.31 9.07
C ALA A 454 21.97 6.06 9.26
N GLU A 455 22.59 5.58 8.18
CA GLU A 455 23.17 4.24 8.16
C GLU A 455 24.65 4.16 8.55
N ALA A 456 25.02 2.96 8.99
CA ALA A 456 26.32 2.52 9.47
C ALA A 456 27.41 2.40 8.40
N GLU A 457 27.53 3.29 7.42
CA GLU A 457 28.61 3.21 6.41
C GLU A 457 29.39 4.51 6.28
N GLU A 458 30.71 4.39 6.19
CA GLU A 458 31.61 5.48 5.81
C GLU A 458 31.18 6.01 4.43
N ASN A 459 31.05 7.34 4.30
CA ASN A 459 30.45 8.01 3.15
C ASN A 459 28.96 7.68 2.85
N GLY A 460 28.27 6.92 3.72
CA GLY A 460 26.88 6.44 3.51
C GLY A 460 25.76 7.48 3.65
N HIS A 461 26.09 8.77 3.62
CA HIS A 461 25.16 9.88 3.73
C HIS A 461 24.24 10.00 2.51
N LEU A 462 23.08 10.65 2.66
CA LEU A 462 22.16 10.87 1.55
C LEU A 462 22.76 11.85 0.53
N PRO A 463 22.94 11.48 -0.75
CA PRO A 463 23.71 12.27 -1.73
C PRO A 463 23.09 13.59 -2.20
N PHE A 464 21.86 13.91 -1.78
CA PHE A 464 21.24 15.23 -2.01
C PHE A 464 21.49 16.23 -0.87
N LEU A 465 22.00 15.79 0.29
CA LEU A 465 22.21 16.68 1.43
C LEU A 465 23.28 17.73 1.10
N ARG A 466 23.03 18.97 1.53
CA ARG A 466 23.90 20.12 1.26
C ARG A 466 24.96 20.34 2.33
N CYS A 467 24.86 19.66 3.48
CA CYS A 467 25.97 19.60 4.42
C CYS A 467 27.14 18.84 3.78
N ARG A 468 28.37 19.23 4.12
CA ARG A 468 29.56 18.51 3.70
C ARG A 468 29.58 17.11 4.35
N PRO A 469 29.96 16.04 3.62
CA PRO A 469 30.13 14.69 4.19
C PRO A 469 30.97 14.70 5.46
N GLU A 470 32.08 15.44 5.45
CA GLU A 470 33.01 15.54 6.57
C GLU A 470 32.40 16.21 7.81
N ALA A 471 31.31 16.98 7.67
CA ALA A 471 30.59 17.54 8.82
C ALA A 471 29.71 16.50 9.53
N LEU A 472 29.34 15.41 8.85
CA LEU A 472 28.69 14.25 9.46
C LEU A 472 29.75 13.23 9.92
N ASP A 473 30.76 13.00 9.07
CA ASP A 473 31.69 11.87 9.15
C ASP A 473 32.99 12.17 9.94
N ALA A 474 33.35 13.44 10.21
CA ALA A 474 34.41 13.82 11.16
C ALA A 474 33.89 14.25 12.55
N PHE A 475 34.55 13.80 13.63
CA PHE A 475 34.17 14.14 15.00
C PHE A 475 34.67 15.56 15.37
N GLY A 476 33.81 16.38 15.96
CA GLY A 476 34.14 17.76 16.34
C GLY A 476 34.15 18.76 15.17
N ALA A 477 33.65 18.37 13.99
CA ALA A 477 33.43 19.30 12.89
C ALA A 477 32.42 20.41 13.27
N PRO A 478 32.60 21.66 12.81
CA PRO A 478 31.69 22.76 13.13
C PRO A 478 30.33 22.54 12.45
N LEU A 479 29.30 22.28 13.26
CA LEU A 479 27.91 22.11 12.83
C LEU A 479 27.10 23.40 13.00
N PRO A 480 26.08 23.65 12.15
CA PRO A 480 25.08 24.68 12.40
C PRO A 480 24.35 24.43 13.72
N SER A 481 23.97 25.48 14.45
CA SER A 481 23.32 25.37 15.77
C SER A 481 21.97 24.63 15.77
N TYR A 482 21.36 24.42 14.60
CA TYR A 482 20.14 23.63 14.42
C TYR A 482 20.36 22.14 14.16
N LEU A 483 21.61 21.65 14.07
CA LEU A 483 21.96 20.27 13.75
C LEU A 483 22.95 19.70 14.78
N ASN A 484 22.67 18.49 15.28
CA ASN A 484 23.53 17.75 16.19
C ASN A 484 23.76 16.34 15.65
N VAL A 485 25.02 15.96 15.40
CA VAL A 485 25.37 14.62 14.92
C VAL A 485 25.77 13.74 16.10
N ARG A 486 25.01 12.66 16.34
CA ARG A 486 25.30 11.65 17.37
C ARG A 486 25.88 10.39 16.71
N ARG A 487 26.88 9.77 17.35
CA ARG A 487 27.46 8.49 16.90
C ARG A 487 27.07 7.35 17.83
N CYS A 488 26.61 6.23 17.27
CA CYS A 488 26.25 5.03 18.02
C CYS A 488 26.95 3.82 17.40
N GLY A 489 27.84 3.16 18.13
CA GLY A 489 28.64 2.05 17.62
C GLY A 489 29.73 2.49 16.62
N ARG A 490 30.23 1.54 15.81
CA ARG A 490 31.22 1.78 14.76
C ARG A 490 30.54 1.90 13.39
N MET A 491 31.12 2.70 12.50
CA MET A 491 30.76 2.68 11.08
C MET A 491 31.38 1.44 10.42
N ARG A 492 30.75 0.95 9.36
CA ARG A 492 31.25 -0.13 8.49
C ARG A 492 31.96 0.50 7.28
N PRO A 493 32.95 -0.18 6.67
CA PRO A 493 33.53 0.28 5.42
C PRO A 493 32.50 0.24 4.28
N GLU A 494 32.66 1.15 3.32
CA GLU A 494 31.80 1.37 2.16
C GLU A 494 31.56 0.09 1.31
N LYS A 495 30.29 -0.21 0.98
CA LYS A 495 29.94 -1.31 0.06
C LYS A 495 30.38 -1.01 -1.38
N THR A 496 31.47 -1.63 -1.83
CA THR A 496 31.98 -1.57 -3.22
C THR A 496 31.08 -2.20 -4.31
N ALA A 497 29.85 -2.58 -3.99
CA ALA A 497 28.91 -3.22 -4.92
C ALA A 497 27.51 -2.63 -4.79
N ALA A 498 26.99 -2.06 -5.87
CA ALA A 498 25.63 -1.54 -5.95
C ALA A 498 24.60 -2.65 -5.64
N PRO A 499 23.56 -2.40 -4.81
CA PRO A 499 22.55 -3.41 -4.52
C PRO A 499 21.82 -3.85 -5.79
N THR A 500 21.78 -5.16 -6.03
CA THR A 500 21.02 -5.73 -7.14
C THR A 500 19.52 -5.62 -6.84
N PRO A 501 18.69 -5.08 -7.75
CA PRO A 501 17.25 -5.05 -7.56
C PRO A 501 16.70 -6.46 -7.30
N SER A 502 15.80 -6.63 -6.34
CA SER A 502 15.16 -7.93 -6.12
C SER A 502 14.34 -8.32 -7.34
N SER A 503 14.69 -9.44 -7.97
CA SER A 503 13.84 -10.11 -8.95
C SER A 503 12.94 -11.17 -8.32
N ARG A 504 12.92 -11.27 -6.97
CA ARG A 504 12.09 -12.22 -6.23
C ARG A 504 10.98 -11.48 -5.47
N PHE A 505 9.73 -11.89 -5.71
CA PHE A 505 8.51 -11.25 -5.18
C PHE A 505 7.58 -12.29 -4.55
N ALA A 506 6.87 -11.94 -3.47
CA ALA A 506 5.69 -12.70 -3.09
C ALA A 506 4.51 -12.36 -4.02
N ALA A 507 3.60 -13.30 -4.28
CA ALA A 507 2.37 -13.00 -5.01
C ALA A 507 1.55 -11.88 -4.34
N THR A 508 1.53 -11.85 -3.00
CA THR A 508 0.94 -10.76 -2.22
C THR A 508 1.67 -9.42 -2.39
N ASP A 509 2.96 -9.40 -2.72
CA ASP A 509 3.72 -8.17 -3.05
C ASP A 509 3.48 -7.69 -4.49
N LEU A 510 2.87 -8.51 -5.35
CA LEU A 510 2.53 -8.16 -6.74
C LEU A 510 1.15 -7.51 -6.87
N VAL A 511 0.22 -7.82 -5.97
CA VAL A 511 -1.15 -7.28 -5.98
C VAL A 511 -1.35 -6.06 -5.07
N LYS A 512 -0.35 -5.74 -4.24
CA LYS A 512 -0.34 -4.53 -3.40
C LYS A 512 0.20 -3.34 -4.17
N PHE A 513 -0.35 -2.16 -3.89
CA PHE A 513 0.07 -0.89 -4.52
C PHE A 513 -0.04 -0.92 -6.05
N LEU A 514 -1.10 -1.56 -6.56
CA LEU A 514 -1.53 -1.42 -7.95
C LEU A 514 -2.30 -0.10 -8.11
N PRO A 515 -2.14 0.62 -9.24
CA PRO A 515 -3.01 1.72 -9.59
C PRO A 515 -4.40 1.23 -9.99
N GLU A 516 -5.40 2.09 -9.77
CA GLU A 516 -6.82 1.81 -10.05
C GLU A 516 -7.05 1.42 -11.52
N SER A 517 -6.36 2.10 -12.44
CA SER A 517 -6.36 1.80 -13.88
C SER A 517 -5.80 0.41 -14.21
N THR A 518 -4.77 -0.02 -13.47
CA THR A 518 -4.14 -1.33 -13.62
C THR A 518 -5.07 -2.41 -13.09
N ILE A 519 -5.62 -2.23 -11.87
CA ILE A 519 -6.62 -3.14 -11.28
C ILE A 519 -7.81 -3.30 -12.23
N ALA A 520 -8.37 -2.20 -12.74
CA ALA A 520 -9.46 -2.24 -13.70
C ALA A 520 -9.12 -3.10 -14.93
N THR A 521 -7.95 -2.88 -15.52
CA THR A 521 -7.49 -3.59 -16.71
C THR A 521 -7.28 -5.09 -16.44
N VAL A 522 -6.50 -5.47 -15.41
CA VAL A 522 -6.22 -6.89 -15.16
C VAL A 522 -7.42 -7.64 -14.59
N THR A 523 -8.30 -6.99 -13.81
CA THR A 523 -9.54 -7.63 -13.34
C THR A 523 -10.55 -7.80 -14.48
N ALA A 524 -10.61 -6.90 -15.47
CA ALA A 524 -11.46 -7.08 -16.65
C ALA A 524 -11.02 -8.21 -17.60
N MET A 525 -9.75 -8.64 -17.52
CA MET A 525 -9.27 -9.86 -18.20
C MET A 525 -9.77 -11.14 -17.52
N LEU A 526 -10.14 -11.09 -16.24
CA LEU A 526 -10.62 -12.22 -15.46
C LEU A 526 -12.15 -12.29 -15.44
N ARG A 527 -12.71 -13.49 -15.36
CA ARG A 527 -14.16 -13.67 -15.14
C ARG A 527 -14.40 -14.41 -13.82
N ALA A 528 -15.00 -13.73 -12.86
CA ALA A 528 -15.46 -14.37 -11.63
C ALA A 528 -16.94 -14.77 -11.78
N THR A 529 -17.29 -15.98 -11.36
CA THR A 529 -18.68 -16.45 -11.21
C THR A 529 -18.99 -16.66 -9.73
N GLU A 530 -20.14 -16.18 -9.27
CA GLU A 530 -20.58 -16.44 -7.90
C GLU A 530 -20.87 -17.94 -7.72
N VAL A 531 -20.27 -18.54 -6.68
CA VAL A 531 -20.52 -19.91 -6.22
C VAL A 531 -21.46 -19.89 -5.02
N SER A 532 -21.36 -18.86 -4.17
CA SER A 532 -22.33 -18.58 -3.12
C SER A 532 -22.34 -17.09 -2.74
N PRO A 533 -23.53 -16.48 -2.49
CA PRO A 533 -23.65 -15.10 -2.07
C PRO A 533 -23.29 -14.88 -0.58
N PRO A 534 -22.97 -13.63 -0.18
CA PRO A 534 -22.67 -13.24 1.21
C PRO A 534 -23.90 -13.34 2.13
N THR A 535 -24.29 -14.56 2.51
CA THR A 535 -25.50 -14.89 3.28
C THR A 535 -25.27 -15.04 4.79
N LYS A 536 -24.04 -14.82 5.27
CA LYS A 536 -23.64 -14.89 6.68
C LYS A 536 -23.01 -13.58 7.14
N ASP A 537 -22.96 -13.38 8.44
CA ASP A 537 -22.02 -12.46 9.10
C ASP A 537 -21.50 -13.13 10.37
N ALA A 538 -20.31 -13.72 10.30
CA ALA A 538 -19.58 -14.10 11.50
C ALA A 538 -19.16 -12.80 12.22
N ARG A 539 -19.94 -12.41 13.24
CA ARG A 539 -19.66 -11.25 14.09
C ARG A 539 -18.36 -11.47 14.87
N ILE A 540 -17.28 -11.00 14.27
CA ILE A 540 -15.93 -10.99 14.81
C ILE A 540 -15.50 -9.54 14.96
N ASP A 541 -15.03 -9.20 16.15
CA ASP A 541 -14.44 -7.90 16.46
C ASP A 541 -13.02 -7.82 15.89
N GLY A 542 -12.71 -6.77 15.14
CA GLY A 542 -11.38 -6.54 14.56
C GLY A 542 -10.34 -6.05 15.58
N THR A 543 -10.75 -5.75 16.81
CA THR A 543 -9.90 -5.19 17.86
C THR A 543 -10.23 -5.79 19.24
N VAL A 544 -9.22 -5.89 20.11
CA VAL A 544 -9.37 -6.36 21.50
C VAL A 544 -8.80 -5.37 22.50
N PRO A 545 -9.19 -5.38 23.79
CA PRO A 545 -8.53 -4.60 24.81
C PRO A 545 -7.05 -4.96 24.95
N SER A 546 -6.23 -3.96 25.28
CA SER A 546 -4.78 -4.12 25.45
C SER A 546 -4.39 -4.25 26.93
N LEU A 547 -3.42 -5.12 27.22
CA LEU A 547 -2.79 -5.22 28.54
C LEU A 547 -1.81 -4.07 28.80
N ALA A 548 -1.34 -3.38 27.76
CA ALA A 548 -0.37 -2.31 27.90
C ALA A 548 -0.95 -1.07 28.63
N GLY A 549 -2.28 -0.88 28.61
CA GLY A 549 -2.92 0.22 29.33
C GLY A 549 -4.44 0.13 29.37
N LYS A 550 -5.04 0.60 30.48
CA LYS A 550 -6.49 0.57 30.67
C LYS A 550 -7.20 1.45 29.63
N GLY A 551 -8.00 0.82 28.77
CA GLY A 551 -8.77 1.50 27.72
C GLY A 551 -8.02 1.64 26.39
N LEU A 552 -6.82 1.06 26.28
CA LEU A 552 -6.13 0.86 25.00
C LEU A 552 -6.68 -0.39 24.31
N ILE A 553 -6.56 -0.46 22.97
CA ILE A 553 -7.02 -1.58 22.13
C ILE A 553 -5.97 -1.99 21.09
N GLU A 554 -5.87 -3.27 20.74
CA GLU A 554 -5.01 -3.80 19.66
C GLU A 554 -5.82 -4.31 18.47
N SER A 555 -5.24 -4.28 17.26
CA SER A 555 -5.81 -4.90 16.05
C SER A 555 -5.47 -6.40 15.97
N VAL A 556 -6.45 -7.21 15.54
CA VAL A 556 -6.38 -8.68 15.48
C VAL A 556 -6.92 -9.30 14.18
N SER A 557 -7.21 -8.48 13.16
CA SER A 557 -7.75 -8.94 11.87
C SER A 557 -6.79 -9.90 11.13
N ASP A 558 -5.49 -9.62 11.20
CA ASP A 558 -4.39 -10.44 10.69
C ASP A 558 -4.32 -11.82 11.36
N VAL A 559 -4.34 -11.85 12.70
CA VAL A 559 -4.37 -13.07 13.51
C VAL A 559 -5.60 -13.93 13.20
N THR A 560 -6.75 -13.28 12.98
CA THR A 560 -8.04 -13.95 12.79
C THR A 560 -8.08 -14.79 11.51
N GLY A 561 -7.58 -14.27 10.38
CA GLY A 561 -7.57 -14.99 9.10
C GLY A 561 -6.80 -16.32 9.17
N LEU A 562 -5.59 -16.27 9.73
CA LEU A 562 -4.71 -17.44 9.90
C LEU A 562 -5.31 -18.49 10.84
N ALA A 563 -5.94 -18.05 11.93
CA ALA A 563 -6.57 -18.95 12.90
C ALA A 563 -7.76 -19.72 12.30
N VAL A 564 -8.55 -19.08 11.43
CA VAL A 564 -9.71 -19.70 10.77
C VAL A 564 -9.29 -20.84 9.83
N VAL A 565 -8.26 -20.66 9.01
CA VAL A 565 -7.73 -21.73 8.13
C VAL A 565 -7.13 -22.87 8.95
N ALA A 566 -6.33 -22.55 9.98
CA ALA A 566 -5.70 -23.56 10.84
C ALA A 566 -6.71 -24.41 11.62
N ALA A 567 -7.84 -23.83 12.04
CA ALA A 567 -8.90 -24.57 12.72
C ALA A 567 -9.54 -25.64 11.81
N HIS A 568 -9.78 -25.32 10.53
CA HIS A 568 -10.32 -26.28 9.57
C HIS A 568 -9.31 -27.38 9.21
N GLU A 569 -8.03 -27.02 9.02
CA GLU A 569 -6.97 -28.01 8.82
C GLU A 569 -6.89 -29.01 9.99
N HIS A 570 -6.91 -28.51 11.24
CA HIS A 570 -6.89 -29.38 12.41
C HIS A 570 -8.07 -30.35 12.42
N ARG A 571 -9.30 -29.87 12.17
CA ARG A 571 -10.50 -30.72 12.16
C ARG A 571 -10.42 -31.80 11.07
N HIS A 572 -9.95 -31.44 9.88
CA HIS A 572 -9.71 -32.40 8.79
C HIS A 572 -8.62 -33.44 9.16
N PHE A 573 -7.50 -32.99 9.71
CA PHE A 573 -6.39 -33.85 10.15
C PHE A 573 -6.82 -34.84 11.24
N SER A 574 -7.51 -34.35 12.28
CA SER A 574 -7.99 -35.16 13.41
C SER A 574 -9.05 -36.18 12.97
N ALA A 575 -9.92 -35.84 12.02
CA ALA A 575 -10.87 -36.78 11.42
C ALA A 575 -10.17 -37.90 10.63
N ALA A 576 -9.16 -37.58 9.82
CA ALA A 576 -8.37 -38.59 9.09
C ALA A 576 -7.59 -39.51 10.05
N LYS A 577 -6.98 -38.95 11.10
CA LYS A 577 -6.26 -39.69 12.14
C LYS A 577 -7.18 -40.62 12.94
N ALA A 578 -8.45 -40.26 13.13
CA ALA A 578 -9.44 -41.10 13.80
C ALA A 578 -9.87 -42.31 12.95
N LYS A 579 -9.88 -42.18 11.60
CA LYS A 579 -10.23 -43.28 10.68
C LYS A 579 -9.11 -44.32 10.56
N ASN A 580 -7.90 -43.90 10.19
CA ASN A 580 -6.84 -44.82 9.76
C ASN A 580 -6.13 -45.56 10.92
N GLY A 581 -6.44 -45.19 12.18
CA GLY A 581 -5.79 -45.75 13.36
C GLY A 581 -4.29 -45.46 13.44
N THR A 582 -3.57 -46.21 14.29
CA THR A 582 -2.12 -46.03 14.50
C THR A 582 -1.24 -46.73 13.45
N ARG A 583 -1.83 -47.28 12.37
CA ARG A 583 -1.10 -47.94 11.28
C ARG A 583 -0.69 -46.97 10.18
N GLY A 584 0.33 -46.15 10.44
CA GLY A 584 0.92 -45.32 9.40
C GLY A 584 2.13 -44.50 9.83
N ALA A 585 3.34 -44.98 9.53
CA ALA A 585 4.58 -44.20 9.67
C ALA A 585 4.69 -43.01 8.68
N ALA A 586 3.66 -42.79 7.84
CA ALA A 586 3.59 -41.72 6.86
C ALA A 586 3.19 -40.35 7.45
N TRP A 587 2.58 -40.30 8.65
CA TRP A 587 2.25 -39.05 9.36
C TRP A 587 3.49 -38.44 10.05
N ALA A 588 4.55 -38.19 9.26
CA ALA A 588 5.89 -37.82 9.72
C ALA A 588 6.02 -36.41 10.32
N SER A 589 4.93 -35.63 10.40
CA SER A 589 4.89 -34.35 11.13
C SER A 589 4.05 -34.48 12.39
N SER A 590 4.63 -34.15 13.55
CA SER A 590 4.01 -34.21 14.87
C SER A 590 2.80 -33.30 15.09
N ARG A 591 2.59 -32.31 14.21
CA ARG A 591 1.60 -31.24 14.37
C ARG A 591 0.44 -31.34 13.38
N SER A 592 -0.76 -31.12 13.88
CA SER A 592 -2.00 -31.09 13.11
C SER A 592 -2.05 -30.00 12.03
N THR A 593 -1.49 -28.81 12.28
CA THR A 593 -1.60 -27.66 11.36
C THR A 593 -0.28 -27.19 10.74
N ALA A 594 -0.34 -26.69 9.51
CA ALA A 594 0.78 -26.07 8.80
C ALA A 594 1.32 -24.85 9.56
N LEU A 595 0.41 -24.06 10.13
CA LEU A 595 0.73 -22.92 10.99
C LEU A 595 1.61 -23.32 12.19
N ALA A 596 1.28 -24.44 12.86
CA ALA A 596 2.11 -24.99 13.93
C ALA A 596 3.46 -25.52 13.42
N ARG A 597 3.49 -26.24 12.29
CA ARG A 597 4.74 -26.73 11.65
C ARG A 597 5.67 -25.57 11.25
N ARG A 598 5.11 -24.42 10.87
CA ARG A 598 5.87 -23.18 10.61
C ARG A 598 6.40 -22.53 11.87
N LEU A 599 5.53 -22.27 12.86
CA LEU A 599 5.95 -21.67 14.12
C LEU A 599 7.05 -22.51 14.78
N GLU A 600 6.94 -23.84 14.75
CA GLU A 600 7.97 -24.77 15.22
C GLU A 600 9.28 -24.61 14.44
N SER A 601 9.26 -24.69 13.11
CA SER A 601 10.45 -24.51 12.29
C SER A 601 11.08 -23.12 12.44
N SER A 602 10.29 -22.07 12.72
CA SER A 602 10.81 -20.71 12.94
C SER A 602 11.32 -20.52 14.38
N PHE A 603 10.70 -21.15 15.36
CA PHE A 603 11.13 -21.21 16.75
C PHE A 603 12.46 -21.97 16.94
N GLU A 604 12.69 -23.06 16.19
CA GLU A 604 13.99 -23.76 16.15
C GLU A 604 15.12 -22.82 15.70
N LYS A 605 14.89 -22.09 14.60
CA LYS A 605 15.87 -21.14 14.03
C LYS A 605 16.14 -19.99 15.00
N LEU A 606 15.10 -19.42 15.63
CA LEU A 606 15.22 -18.40 16.67
C LEU A 606 16.04 -18.91 17.86
N THR A 607 15.67 -20.08 18.41
CA THR A 607 16.38 -20.72 19.53
C THR A 607 17.85 -20.98 19.19
N ARG A 608 18.16 -21.41 17.96
CA ARG A 608 19.54 -21.60 17.48
C ARG A 608 20.30 -20.28 17.38
N GLN A 609 19.67 -19.20 16.93
CA GLN A 609 20.27 -17.86 16.89
C GLN A 609 20.56 -17.34 18.30
N THR A 610 19.60 -17.37 19.23
CA THR A 610 19.78 -16.88 20.61
C THR A 610 20.88 -17.66 21.33
N LYS A 611 20.94 -18.99 21.17
CA LYS A 611 22.08 -19.81 21.66
C LYS A 611 23.43 -19.40 21.07
N ALA A 612 23.49 -19.16 19.75
CA ALA A 612 24.72 -18.73 19.09
C ALA A 612 25.17 -17.33 19.53
N SER A 613 24.25 -16.40 19.75
CA SER A 613 24.53 -15.07 20.28
C SER A 613 25.03 -15.13 21.73
N ALA A 614 24.38 -15.92 22.59
CA ALA A 614 24.83 -16.14 23.97
C ALA A 614 26.25 -16.75 24.03
N ALA A 615 26.56 -17.72 23.17
CA ALA A 615 27.90 -18.28 23.07
C ALA A 615 28.97 -17.26 22.63
N ARG A 616 28.66 -16.38 21.68
CA ARG A 616 29.56 -15.26 21.28
C ARG A 616 29.75 -14.25 22.42
N GLY A 617 28.70 -13.96 23.19
CA GLY A 617 28.77 -13.14 24.39
C GLY A 617 29.68 -13.76 25.46
N ALA A 618 29.55 -15.07 25.68
CA ALA A 618 30.41 -15.81 26.60
C ALA A 618 31.89 -15.79 26.19
N LEU A 619 32.22 -15.93 24.90
CA LEU A 619 33.59 -15.74 24.41
C LEU A 619 34.09 -14.30 24.57
N ARG A 620 33.22 -13.29 24.45
CA ARG A 620 33.58 -11.88 24.67
C ARG A 620 33.85 -11.53 26.13
N LYS A 621 33.27 -12.25 27.10
CA LYS A 621 33.50 -12.04 28.54
C LYS A 621 34.93 -12.37 29.02
N GLY A 622 35.85 -12.70 28.12
CA GLY A 622 37.30 -12.64 28.39
C GLY A 622 37.86 -11.21 28.49
N ASP A 623 37.10 -10.19 28.09
CA ASP A 623 37.43 -8.78 28.24
C ASP A 623 36.24 -7.98 28.83
N GLN A 624 36.50 -6.85 29.48
CA GLN A 624 35.56 -6.27 30.46
C GLN A 624 34.41 -5.45 29.86
N THR A 625 33.15 -5.83 30.16
CA THR A 625 32.09 -4.97 30.77
C THR A 625 30.74 -5.72 30.85
N ASP A 626 29.84 -5.26 31.72
CA ASP A 626 28.54 -5.90 31.98
C ASP A 626 27.44 -5.51 30.98
N ASP A 627 27.28 -6.30 29.92
CA ASP A 627 26.01 -6.38 29.16
C ASP A 627 25.44 -7.80 29.25
N ALA A 628 24.50 -7.99 30.18
CA ALA A 628 23.75 -9.22 30.38
C ALA A 628 22.28 -9.11 29.93
N SER A 629 21.87 -7.94 29.42
CA SER A 629 20.46 -7.58 29.22
C SER A 629 19.77 -8.42 28.13
N ILE A 630 20.44 -8.57 26.98
CA ILE A 630 19.91 -9.17 25.75
C ILE A 630 19.54 -10.67 25.87
N ALA A 631 19.90 -11.34 26.98
CA ALA A 631 19.63 -12.77 27.19
C ALA A 631 18.30 -13.07 27.93
N VAL A 632 17.78 -12.13 28.72
CA VAL A 632 16.65 -12.41 29.64
C VAL A 632 15.31 -12.33 28.92
N ASP A 633 15.08 -11.30 28.13
CA ASP A 633 13.78 -11.02 27.52
C ASP A 633 13.38 -12.08 26.48
N ASP A 634 14.30 -12.43 25.56
CA ASP A 634 14.16 -13.53 24.59
C ASP A 634 13.63 -14.80 25.28
N SER A 635 14.12 -15.09 26.50
CA SER A 635 13.77 -16.30 27.24
C SER A 635 12.29 -16.35 27.66
N ARG A 636 11.65 -15.20 27.90
CA ARG A 636 10.21 -15.13 28.22
C ARG A 636 9.35 -15.45 26.99
N ALA A 637 9.64 -14.82 25.85
CA ALA A 637 8.96 -15.13 24.59
C ALA A 637 9.18 -16.59 24.18
N ILE A 638 10.42 -17.09 24.32
CA ILE A 638 10.78 -18.49 24.05
C ILE A 638 10.03 -19.49 24.95
N SER A 639 9.66 -19.12 26.18
CA SER A 639 8.79 -19.97 27.01
C SER A 639 7.38 -20.03 26.43
N HIS A 640 6.72 -18.89 26.22
CA HIS A 640 5.34 -18.88 25.73
C HIS A 640 5.19 -19.53 24.34
N ILE A 641 6.17 -19.39 23.44
CA ILE A 641 6.16 -20.11 22.16
C ILE A 641 6.26 -21.63 22.38
N ARG A 642 7.09 -22.09 23.32
CA ARG A 642 7.17 -23.51 23.70
C ARG A 642 5.86 -24.02 24.30
N ASP A 643 5.19 -23.21 25.12
CA ASP A 643 3.93 -23.56 25.77
C ASP A 643 2.78 -23.65 24.75
N VAL A 644 2.75 -22.74 23.77
CA VAL A 644 1.83 -22.79 22.61
C VAL A 644 2.12 -24.01 21.71
N LEU A 645 3.40 -24.39 21.57
CA LEU A 645 3.83 -25.62 20.88
C LEU A 645 3.85 -26.86 21.81
N ALA A 646 3.33 -26.82 23.03
CA ALA A 646 3.38 -27.98 23.93
C ALA A 646 2.39 -29.10 23.53
N ARG A 647 1.31 -28.73 22.83
CA ARG A 647 0.24 -29.61 22.36
C ARG A 647 -0.30 -29.12 21.01
N ASP A 648 -1.17 -29.91 20.37
CA ASP A 648 -1.99 -29.41 19.27
C ASP A 648 -3.08 -28.44 19.80
N PRO A 649 -3.52 -27.45 19.00
CA PRO A 649 -4.61 -26.55 19.38
C PRO A 649 -5.97 -27.28 19.39
N GLU A 650 -6.73 -27.13 20.47
CA GLU A 650 -8.03 -27.79 20.66
C GLU A 650 -9.20 -26.79 20.65
N THR A 651 -8.98 -25.56 21.14
CA THR A 651 -10.02 -24.53 21.25
C THR A 651 -9.76 -23.37 20.30
N THR A 652 -10.80 -22.59 19.96
CA THR A 652 -10.67 -21.32 19.21
C THR A 652 -9.59 -20.42 19.81
N SER A 653 -9.47 -20.40 21.15
CA SER A 653 -8.45 -19.64 21.86
C SER A 653 -7.03 -20.10 21.56
N ASP A 654 -6.82 -21.39 21.36
CA ASP A 654 -5.50 -21.94 21.04
C ASP A 654 -5.11 -21.67 19.58
N PHE A 655 -6.07 -21.66 18.64
CA PHE A 655 -5.82 -21.22 17.26
C PHE A 655 -5.47 -19.72 17.18
N LEU A 656 -6.17 -18.87 17.94
CA LEU A 656 -5.87 -17.43 17.99
C LEU A 656 -4.49 -17.15 18.63
N LYS A 657 -4.12 -17.88 19.70
CA LYS A 657 -2.75 -17.83 20.27
C LYS A 657 -1.70 -18.28 19.25
N LEU A 658 -1.94 -19.40 18.57
CA LEU A 658 -1.03 -19.97 17.58
C LEU A 658 -0.76 -18.99 16.44
N ALA A 659 -1.81 -18.37 15.90
CA ALA A 659 -1.69 -17.35 14.86
C ALA A 659 -0.96 -16.08 15.35
N ALA A 660 -1.27 -15.58 16.55
CA ALA A 660 -0.62 -14.39 17.10
C ALA A 660 0.89 -14.60 17.34
N TRP A 661 1.27 -15.77 17.86
CA TRP A 661 2.68 -16.12 18.06
C TRP A 661 3.42 -16.42 16.75
N TYR A 662 2.73 -16.99 15.76
CA TYR A 662 3.27 -17.15 14.41
C TYR A 662 3.59 -15.78 13.76
N GLU A 663 2.65 -14.83 13.77
CA GLU A 663 2.88 -13.47 13.21
C GLU A 663 3.98 -12.72 13.97
N ALA A 664 3.99 -12.78 15.30
CA ALA A 664 5.03 -12.17 16.12
C ALA A 664 6.43 -12.72 15.83
N VAL A 665 6.55 -14.00 15.44
CA VAL A 665 7.82 -14.66 15.12
C VAL A 665 8.26 -14.43 13.67
N GLU A 666 7.36 -14.52 12.68
CA GLU A 666 7.71 -14.30 11.27
C GLU A 666 7.93 -12.81 10.96
N GLY A 667 7.25 -11.92 11.68
CA GLY A 667 7.41 -10.46 11.66
C GLY A 667 8.35 -9.90 12.73
N GLY A 668 8.94 -10.73 13.60
CA GLY A 668 9.97 -10.34 14.58
C GLY A 668 9.54 -9.45 15.76
N TYR A 669 8.30 -8.97 15.80
CA TYR A 669 7.70 -8.21 16.91
C TYR A 669 7.23 -9.18 18.03
N LEU A 670 8.20 -9.88 18.63
CA LEU A 670 8.00 -10.99 19.57
C LEU A 670 7.15 -10.63 20.80
N PHE A 671 7.08 -9.35 21.19
CA PHE A 671 6.30 -8.93 22.35
C PHE A 671 4.87 -8.43 22.05
N ARG A 672 4.47 -8.28 20.77
CA ARG A 672 3.08 -7.95 20.39
C ARG A 672 2.02 -8.86 21.06
N PRO A 673 2.18 -10.19 21.18
CA PRO A 673 1.19 -11.05 21.83
C PRO A 673 1.00 -10.79 23.33
N PHE A 674 1.97 -10.19 24.04
CA PHE A 674 1.79 -9.80 25.45
C PHE A 674 0.96 -8.54 25.64
N GLN A 675 0.71 -7.77 24.56
CA GLN A 675 -0.20 -6.63 24.62
C GLN A 675 -1.67 -7.05 24.48
N LEU A 676 -1.99 -8.31 24.10
CA LEU A 676 -3.37 -8.79 23.92
C LEU A 676 -4.00 -9.23 25.27
N SER A 677 -5.19 -8.72 25.63
CA SER A 677 -5.82 -9.07 26.92
C SER A 677 -6.42 -10.46 27.00
N THR A 678 -6.93 -10.95 25.87
CA THR A 678 -7.63 -12.23 25.78
C THR A 678 -7.38 -12.85 24.40
N PHE A 679 -7.78 -14.11 24.25
CA PHE A 679 -7.76 -14.84 22.98
C PHE A 679 -9.13 -15.51 22.78
N ASP A 680 -10.19 -14.71 22.75
CA ASP A 680 -11.60 -15.14 22.73
C ASP A 680 -12.52 -14.24 21.89
N TRP A 681 -11.95 -13.28 21.15
CA TRP A 681 -12.68 -12.30 20.32
C TRP A 681 -13.44 -12.92 19.14
N VAL A 682 -13.08 -14.14 18.74
CA VAL A 682 -13.91 -14.99 17.88
C VAL A 682 -14.82 -15.83 18.78
N THR A 683 -16.06 -15.40 18.96
CA THR A 683 -17.05 -16.14 19.77
C THR A 683 -17.29 -17.55 19.20
N PRO A 684 -17.72 -18.54 20.02
CA PRO A 684 -18.05 -19.88 19.52
C PRO A 684 -19.12 -19.89 18.41
N ALA A 685 -20.05 -18.94 18.42
CA ALA A 685 -21.04 -18.77 17.36
C ALA A 685 -20.41 -18.25 16.05
N ALA A 686 -19.52 -17.26 16.13
CA ALA A 686 -18.77 -16.79 14.96
C ALA A 686 -17.83 -17.87 14.41
N ALA A 687 -17.14 -18.61 15.29
CA ALA A 687 -16.31 -19.75 14.90
C ALA A 687 -17.13 -20.84 14.19
N ALA A 688 -18.34 -21.16 14.68
CA ALA A 688 -19.23 -22.13 14.05
C ALA A 688 -19.74 -21.65 12.67
N ILE A 689 -19.97 -20.34 12.47
CA ILE A 689 -20.30 -19.78 11.15
C ILE A 689 -19.11 -19.94 10.20
N CYS A 690 -17.91 -19.51 10.59
CA CYS A 690 -16.71 -19.65 9.75
C CYS A 690 -16.41 -21.10 9.42
N ALA A 691 -16.51 -22.01 10.40
CA ALA A 691 -16.33 -23.44 10.21
C ALA A 691 -17.37 -24.00 9.23
N GLY A 692 -18.66 -23.71 9.41
CA GLY A 692 -19.73 -24.15 8.50
C GLY A 692 -19.58 -23.62 7.07
N VAL A 693 -19.06 -22.40 6.89
CA VAL A 693 -18.69 -21.87 5.55
C VAL A 693 -17.56 -22.69 4.95
N LEU A 694 -16.44 -22.90 5.67
CA LEU A 694 -15.32 -23.70 5.16
C LEU A 694 -15.75 -25.14 4.84
N GLU A 695 -16.53 -25.77 5.71
CA GLU A 695 -17.06 -27.14 5.55
C GLU A 695 -18.05 -27.29 4.38
N THR A 696 -18.59 -26.17 3.85
CA THR A 696 -19.45 -26.17 2.65
C THR A 696 -18.64 -26.20 1.34
N HIS A 697 -17.40 -25.70 1.34
CA HIS A 697 -16.60 -25.52 0.12
C HIS A 697 -15.29 -26.33 0.08
N LEU A 698 -14.66 -26.55 1.24
CA LEU A 698 -13.48 -27.40 1.40
C LEU A 698 -13.92 -28.84 1.75
N PRO A 699 -13.29 -29.88 1.19
CA PRO A 699 -13.65 -31.25 1.52
C PRO A 699 -13.49 -31.57 3.01
N CYS A 700 -14.58 -32.00 3.64
CA CYS A 700 -14.54 -32.70 4.92
C CYS A 700 -14.27 -34.19 4.72
N ALA A 701 -13.54 -34.80 5.65
CA ALA A 701 -13.38 -36.25 5.70
C ALA A 701 -14.72 -36.89 6.14
N ALA A 702 -15.62 -37.16 5.18
CA ALA A 702 -17.00 -37.55 5.42
C ALA A 702 -17.14 -38.71 6.42
N ALA A 703 -17.96 -38.52 7.46
CA ALA A 703 -18.30 -39.56 8.41
C ALA A 703 -19.32 -40.52 7.75
N GLY A 704 -18.93 -41.78 7.51
CA GLY A 704 -19.80 -42.80 6.92
C GLY A 704 -19.58 -43.11 5.43
N ALA A 705 -18.51 -42.62 4.79
CA ALA A 705 -18.03 -43.24 3.56
C ALA A 705 -17.48 -44.64 3.88
N ALA A 706 -17.91 -45.67 3.14
CA ALA A 706 -17.54 -47.07 3.36
C ALA A 706 -16.10 -47.39 2.92
N ASP A 707 -15.56 -48.50 3.42
CA ASP A 707 -14.13 -48.85 3.34
C ASP A 707 -13.64 -49.38 1.96
N ASP A 708 -14.46 -49.31 0.91
CA ASP A 708 -14.25 -50.06 -0.34
C ASP A 708 -13.59 -49.27 -1.52
N ASP A 709 -13.16 -48.02 -1.32
CA ASP A 709 -12.58 -47.17 -2.41
C ASP A 709 -11.33 -46.38 -1.96
N ASP A 710 -10.19 -47.07 -1.84
CA ASP A 710 -8.96 -46.63 -1.14
C ASP A 710 -8.12 -45.52 -1.84
N ASP A 711 -8.58 -44.97 -2.97
CA ASP A 711 -7.89 -43.85 -3.67
C ASP A 711 -8.80 -42.65 -4.00
N ALA A 712 -10.13 -42.75 -3.82
CA ALA A 712 -11.09 -41.74 -4.27
C ALA A 712 -11.27 -40.54 -3.31
N SER A 713 -10.80 -40.61 -2.07
CA SER A 713 -10.98 -39.54 -1.08
C SER A 713 -10.18 -38.27 -1.43
N PRO A 714 -10.80 -37.08 -1.59
CA PRO A 714 -10.14 -35.88 -2.09
C PRO A 714 -9.08 -35.35 -1.10
N ARG A 715 -7.81 -35.58 -1.42
CA ARG A 715 -6.67 -35.21 -0.54
C ARG A 715 -6.47 -33.69 -0.54
N VAL A 716 -6.92 -33.02 0.52
CA VAL A 716 -6.71 -31.58 0.74
C VAL A 716 -5.27 -31.32 1.21
N ARG A 717 -4.54 -30.47 0.48
CA ARG A 717 -3.20 -29.99 0.86
C ARG A 717 -3.27 -28.52 1.26
N TYR A 718 -3.14 -28.26 2.56
CA TYR A 718 -3.05 -26.91 3.12
C TYR A 718 -1.65 -26.29 2.89
N GLU A 719 -1.57 -24.97 2.82
CA GLU A 719 -0.39 -24.18 2.42
C GLU A 719 0.36 -24.76 1.20
N LYS A 720 -0.30 -24.87 0.04
CA LYS A 720 0.45 -25.29 -1.16
C LYS A 720 1.36 -24.17 -1.62
N ARG A 721 2.67 -24.36 -1.40
CA ARG A 721 3.72 -23.38 -1.73
C ARG A 721 4.17 -23.45 -3.18
N TYR A 722 4.54 -22.30 -3.70
CA TYR A 722 5.08 -22.07 -5.04
C TYR A 722 6.42 -21.33 -4.99
N ASP A 723 7.35 -21.71 -5.87
CA ASP A 723 8.63 -21.06 -6.14
C ASP A 723 8.90 -21.25 -7.63
N VAL A 724 8.53 -20.25 -8.44
CA VAL A 724 8.48 -20.35 -9.91
C VAL A 724 9.34 -19.24 -10.50
N SER A 725 10.37 -19.61 -11.26
CA SER A 725 11.24 -18.65 -11.96
C SER A 725 11.01 -18.70 -13.47
N PHE A 726 11.04 -17.53 -14.10
CA PHE A 726 10.95 -17.37 -15.55
C PHE A 726 11.63 -16.07 -15.98
N LYS A 727 12.00 -15.97 -17.25
CA LYS A 727 12.57 -14.74 -17.80
C LYS A 727 11.49 -13.71 -18.08
N PHE A 728 11.72 -12.48 -17.62
CA PHE A 728 10.86 -11.33 -17.90
C PHE A 728 11.69 -10.22 -18.53
N GLY A 729 11.72 -10.18 -19.86
CA GLY A 729 12.60 -9.28 -20.63
C GLY A 729 14.07 -9.67 -20.50
N ALA A 730 14.83 -8.91 -19.70
CA ALA A 730 16.25 -9.14 -19.45
C ALA A 730 16.54 -9.95 -18.16
N PRO A 731 15.96 -9.65 -16.98
CA PRO A 731 16.15 -10.45 -15.77
C PRO A 731 15.36 -11.78 -15.78
N ILE A 732 15.79 -12.72 -14.95
CA ILE A 732 14.96 -13.84 -14.47
C ILE A 732 14.25 -13.36 -13.20
N VAL A 733 12.93 -13.45 -13.21
CA VAL A 733 12.03 -13.14 -12.08
C VAL A 733 11.62 -14.43 -11.41
N THR A 734 11.50 -14.43 -10.07
CA THR A 734 10.96 -15.55 -9.30
C THR A 734 9.79 -15.10 -8.45
N ILE A 735 8.62 -15.72 -8.64
CA ILE A 735 7.43 -15.46 -7.82
C ILE A 735 7.31 -16.59 -6.78
N VAL A 736 7.03 -16.21 -5.53
CA VAL A 736 6.72 -17.15 -4.44
C VAL A 736 5.34 -16.93 -3.87
N GLY A 737 4.72 -18.00 -3.37
CA GLY A 737 3.36 -17.94 -2.83
C GLY A 737 3.01 -19.15 -1.97
N ALA A 738 1.87 -19.07 -1.29
CA ALA A 738 1.23 -20.19 -0.62
C ALA A 738 -0.29 -20.04 -0.73
N ALA A 739 -0.96 -20.93 -1.46
CA ALA A 739 -2.43 -21.01 -1.45
C ALA A 739 -2.90 -21.75 -0.19
N ASP A 740 -3.97 -21.28 0.44
CA ASP A 740 -4.42 -21.78 1.75
C ASP A 740 -4.77 -23.26 1.72
N ALA A 741 -5.47 -23.72 0.68
CA ALA A 741 -5.74 -25.13 0.43
C ALA A 741 -5.78 -25.46 -1.06
N VAL A 742 -5.35 -26.66 -1.44
CA VAL A 742 -5.48 -27.20 -2.81
C VAL A 742 -5.93 -28.65 -2.74
N THR A 743 -6.98 -29.00 -3.48
CA THR A 743 -7.54 -30.36 -3.53
C THR A 743 -6.98 -31.17 -4.71
N ALA A 744 -7.11 -32.49 -4.60
CA ALA A 744 -6.94 -33.45 -5.69
C ALA A 744 -8.20 -34.32 -5.79
N GLY A 745 -8.47 -34.86 -6.97
CA GLY A 745 -9.69 -35.58 -7.32
C GLY A 745 -10.18 -35.20 -8.72
N ALA A 746 -11.46 -35.44 -9.00
CA ALA A 746 -12.07 -35.15 -10.31
C ALA A 746 -12.21 -33.64 -10.62
N ASP A 747 -12.44 -32.79 -9.62
CA ASP A 747 -12.42 -31.31 -9.74
C ASP A 747 -11.31 -30.73 -8.85
N PRO A 748 -10.03 -30.79 -9.29
CA PRO A 748 -8.90 -30.33 -8.51
C PRO A 748 -8.92 -28.80 -8.40
N THR A 749 -9.12 -28.29 -7.19
CA THR A 749 -9.43 -26.89 -6.92
C THR A 749 -8.38 -26.23 -6.02
N ILE A 750 -8.03 -24.98 -6.33
CA ILE A 750 -7.19 -24.10 -5.52
C ILE A 750 -8.08 -23.13 -4.75
N PHE A 751 -7.87 -22.99 -3.45
CA PHE A 751 -8.63 -22.10 -2.57
C PHE A 751 -7.74 -21.01 -1.96
N GLU A 752 -8.26 -19.79 -1.99
CA GLU A 752 -7.77 -18.64 -1.20
C GLU A 752 -8.86 -18.26 -0.19
N VAL A 753 -8.51 -18.14 1.09
CA VAL A 753 -9.47 -17.94 2.18
C VAL A 753 -9.24 -16.59 2.87
N LYS A 754 -10.26 -15.74 2.82
CA LYS A 754 -10.30 -14.45 3.54
C LYS A 754 -11.29 -14.51 4.71
N CYS A 755 -11.09 -13.66 5.70
CA CYS A 755 -12.00 -13.49 6.84
C CYS A 755 -12.34 -12.00 7.01
N ALA A 756 -12.96 -11.41 5.99
CA ALA A 756 -13.09 -9.96 5.81
C ALA A 756 -14.56 -9.52 5.70
N LYS A 757 -14.85 -8.23 5.91
CA LYS A 757 -16.21 -7.67 5.76
C LYS A 757 -16.72 -7.71 4.31
N ARG A 758 -15.80 -7.74 3.34
CA ARG A 758 -16.02 -7.82 1.89
C ARG A 758 -14.82 -8.51 1.23
N LEU A 759 -15.01 -9.13 0.07
CA LEU A 759 -13.89 -9.41 -0.84
C LEU A 759 -13.46 -8.13 -1.59
N MET A 760 -12.25 -8.15 -2.15
CA MET A 760 -11.61 -7.02 -2.83
C MET A 760 -10.93 -7.54 -4.13
N PRO A 761 -10.81 -6.73 -5.20
CA PRO A 761 -10.20 -7.17 -6.47
C PRO A 761 -8.80 -7.77 -6.32
N GLU A 762 -7.99 -7.23 -5.42
CA GLU A 762 -6.65 -7.69 -5.08
C GLU A 762 -6.63 -9.13 -4.57
N HIS A 763 -7.70 -9.57 -3.89
CA HIS A 763 -7.85 -10.96 -3.46
C HIS A 763 -8.07 -11.91 -4.66
N LEU A 764 -8.82 -11.46 -5.67
CA LEU A 764 -9.04 -12.22 -6.91
C LEU A 764 -7.76 -12.28 -7.76
N LEU A 765 -7.00 -11.18 -7.82
CA LEU A 765 -5.69 -11.14 -8.47
C LEU A 765 -4.65 -12.02 -7.75
N GLN A 766 -4.72 -12.11 -6.42
CA GLN A 766 -3.88 -13.03 -5.63
C GLN A 766 -4.19 -14.50 -5.98
N LEU A 767 -5.47 -14.86 -6.04
CA LEU A 767 -5.92 -16.19 -6.46
C LEU A 767 -5.51 -16.49 -7.92
N ALA A 768 -5.68 -15.54 -8.83
CA ALA A 768 -5.25 -15.67 -10.22
C ALA A 768 -3.75 -15.94 -10.34
N THR A 769 -2.94 -15.25 -9.53
CA THR A 769 -1.50 -15.49 -9.43
C THR A 769 -1.22 -16.91 -8.91
N TYR A 770 -1.97 -17.41 -7.92
CA TYR A 770 -1.81 -18.78 -7.42
C TYR A 770 -2.26 -19.86 -8.41
N GLN A 771 -3.33 -19.62 -9.18
CA GLN A 771 -3.76 -20.50 -10.26
C GLN A 771 -2.70 -20.60 -11.36
N TRP A 772 -2.11 -19.46 -11.75
CA TRP A 772 -1.01 -19.41 -12.70
C TRP A 772 0.23 -20.16 -12.21
N LEU A 773 0.66 -19.94 -10.97
CA LEU A 773 1.84 -20.59 -10.39
C LEU A 773 1.70 -22.11 -10.31
N ASP A 774 0.49 -22.63 -10.09
CA ASP A 774 0.22 -24.06 -10.09
C ASP A 774 0.34 -24.67 -11.49
N ALA A 775 -0.37 -24.07 -12.46
CA ALA A 775 -0.44 -24.56 -13.84
C ALA A 775 0.89 -24.37 -14.59
N PHE A 776 1.46 -23.16 -14.61
CA PHE A 776 2.73 -22.88 -15.27
C PHE A 776 3.89 -23.68 -14.66
N GLY A 777 3.86 -23.92 -13.34
CA GLY A 777 4.80 -24.83 -12.69
C GLY A 777 4.70 -26.29 -13.17
N VAL A 778 3.51 -26.77 -13.58
CA VAL A 778 3.34 -28.07 -14.24
C VAL A 778 3.86 -28.03 -15.68
N VAL A 779 3.57 -26.96 -16.42
CA VAL A 779 4.04 -26.74 -17.79
C VAL A 779 5.58 -26.79 -17.87
N GLN A 780 6.29 -26.01 -17.05
CA GLN A 780 7.76 -26.00 -17.02
C GLN A 780 8.36 -27.41 -16.82
N ARG A 781 7.81 -28.20 -15.88
CA ARG A 781 8.27 -29.58 -15.66
C ARG A 781 8.01 -30.47 -16.87
N ARG A 782 6.78 -30.48 -17.40
CA ARG A 782 6.44 -31.30 -18.59
C ARG A 782 7.28 -30.93 -19.82
N VAL A 783 7.65 -29.66 -19.98
CA VAL A 783 8.57 -29.20 -21.03
C VAL A 783 10.00 -29.71 -20.81
N ALA A 784 10.53 -29.64 -19.59
CA ALA A 784 11.83 -30.23 -19.25
C ALA A 784 11.83 -31.75 -19.50
N ASP A 785 10.82 -32.46 -19.00
CA ASP A 785 10.65 -33.92 -19.18
C ASP A 785 10.56 -34.32 -20.66
N ALA A 786 9.96 -33.49 -21.53
CA ALA A 786 9.89 -33.71 -22.97
C ALA A 786 11.23 -33.42 -23.68
N ARG A 787 11.96 -32.37 -23.23
CA ARG A 787 13.28 -32.00 -23.75
C ARG A 787 14.36 -33.03 -23.39
N GLU A 788 14.34 -33.60 -22.18
CA GLU A 788 15.27 -34.66 -21.78
C GLU A 788 15.06 -35.91 -22.65
N ARG A 789 13.82 -36.40 -22.78
CA ARG A 789 13.49 -37.54 -23.66
C ARG A 789 13.88 -37.31 -25.12
N ALA A 790 13.57 -36.15 -25.70
CA ALA A 790 13.97 -35.82 -27.07
C ALA A 790 15.51 -35.74 -27.26
N ALA A 791 16.26 -35.45 -26.20
CA ALA A 791 17.73 -35.50 -26.22
C ALA A 791 18.25 -36.93 -26.11
N GLU A 792 17.64 -37.79 -25.29
CA GLU A 792 17.98 -39.22 -25.16
C GLU A 792 17.68 -40.01 -26.45
N GLU A 793 16.52 -39.77 -27.08
CA GLU A 793 16.15 -40.32 -28.39
C GLU A 793 17.15 -39.89 -29.48
N LYS A 794 17.58 -38.62 -29.47
CA LYS A 794 18.57 -38.12 -30.42
C LYS A 794 19.97 -38.70 -30.16
N ALA A 795 20.35 -38.91 -28.90
CA ALA A 795 21.61 -39.55 -28.53
C ALA A 795 21.64 -41.03 -28.97
N THR A 796 20.58 -41.78 -28.67
CA THR A 796 20.45 -43.19 -29.10
C THR A 796 20.43 -43.32 -30.62
N THR A 797 19.67 -42.48 -31.33
CA THR A 797 19.65 -42.44 -32.82
C THR A 797 21.01 -42.12 -33.43
N THR A 798 21.87 -41.37 -32.73
CA THR A 798 23.23 -41.04 -33.20
C THR A 798 24.26 -42.14 -32.87
N THR A 799 23.97 -43.01 -31.89
CA THR A 799 24.94 -43.98 -31.34
C THR A 799 24.86 -45.34 -32.04
N THR A 800 25.03 -45.35 -33.37
CA THR A 800 25.31 -46.59 -34.13
C THR A 800 26.82 -46.80 -34.36
N THR A 801 27.67 -45.87 -33.92
CA THR A 801 29.14 -46.00 -33.99
C THR A 801 29.82 -45.50 -32.71
N THR A 802 30.63 -46.39 -32.09
CA THR A 802 31.50 -46.15 -30.92
C THR A 802 30.81 -46.02 -29.56
N THR A 803 30.91 -47.08 -28.76
CA THR A 803 30.52 -47.10 -27.34
C THR A 803 31.60 -46.45 -26.47
N THR A 804 31.31 -45.29 -25.87
CA THR A 804 32.21 -44.68 -24.87
C THR A 804 31.42 -44.16 -23.67
N THR A 805 31.63 -44.76 -22.50
CA THR A 805 30.92 -44.40 -21.27
C THR A 805 31.45 -43.08 -20.69
N THR A 806 30.85 -41.96 -21.06
CA THR A 806 31.15 -40.64 -20.47
C THR A 806 30.27 -40.35 -19.25
N THR A 807 30.89 -39.88 -18.17
CA THR A 807 30.21 -39.50 -16.93
C THR A 807 29.31 -38.29 -17.13
N ARG A 808 28.16 -38.29 -16.42
CA ARG A 808 27.06 -37.33 -16.56
C ARG A 808 27.44 -35.91 -16.09
N GLU A 809 28.10 -35.13 -16.94
CA GLU A 809 28.25 -33.69 -16.72
C GLU A 809 26.87 -33.00 -16.73
N LYS A 810 26.56 -32.25 -15.67
CA LYS A 810 25.39 -31.37 -15.68
C LYS A 810 25.67 -30.21 -16.62
N LYS A 811 24.73 -29.89 -17.52
CA LYS A 811 24.74 -28.59 -18.21
C LYS A 811 24.68 -27.48 -17.15
N ASN A 812 25.61 -26.53 -17.24
CA ASN A 812 25.63 -25.37 -16.37
C ASN A 812 24.54 -24.39 -16.81
N GLY A 813 23.42 -24.37 -16.09
CA GLY A 813 22.31 -23.45 -16.33
C GLY A 813 22.66 -21.99 -16.05
N ALA A 814 21.72 -21.08 -16.33
CA ALA A 814 21.96 -19.64 -16.22
C ALA A 814 22.25 -19.21 -14.77
N LYS A 815 23.38 -18.55 -14.52
CA LYS A 815 23.76 -18.07 -13.19
C LYS A 815 23.10 -16.73 -12.87
N GLY A 816 22.36 -16.68 -11.76
CA GLY A 816 21.80 -15.44 -11.22
C GLY A 816 22.88 -14.45 -10.75
N PHE A 817 22.55 -13.17 -10.75
CA PHE A 817 23.43 -12.11 -10.24
C PHE A 817 23.32 -11.99 -8.71
N GLY A 818 24.45 -12.01 -8.01
CA GLY A 818 24.53 -11.71 -6.57
C GLY A 818 25.46 -12.65 -5.79
N ARG A 819 25.65 -12.38 -4.49
CA ARG A 819 26.52 -13.19 -3.60
C ARG A 819 26.02 -14.63 -3.39
N ASN A 820 24.73 -14.89 -3.61
CA ASN A 820 24.10 -16.20 -3.51
C ASN A 820 23.48 -16.60 -4.87
N ALA A 821 24.31 -16.74 -5.90
CA ALA A 821 23.86 -17.04 -7.27
C ALA A 821 23.18 -18.43 -7.36
N ARG A 822 21.84 -18.45 -7.48
CA ARG A 822 21.08 -19.61 -7.95
C ARG A 822 21.49 -19.92 -9.39
N GLU A 823 21.77 -21.18 -9.67
CA GLU A 823 21.76 -21.71 -11.04
C GLU A 823 20.29 -21.99 -11.39
N TYR A 824 19.82 -21.35 -12.46
CA TYR A 824 18.47 -21.52 -13.01
C TYR A 824 18.50 -22.56 -14.15
N THR A 825 17.43 -23.34 -14.34
CA THR A 825 17.35 -24.25 -15.49
C THR A 825 17.21 -23.49 -16.82
N ASP A 826 17.37 -24.19 -17.96
CA ASP A 826 17.17 -23.60 -19.27
C ASP A 826 15.71 -23.08 -19.42
N GLU A 827 14.73 -23.79 -18.83
CA GLU A 827 13.30 -23.41 -18.79
C GLU A 827 12.99 -22.24 -17.86
N GLU A 828 13.76 -22.06 -16.78
CA GLU A 828 13.68 -20.87 -15.92
C GLU A 828 14.33 -19.63 -16.58
N ALA A 829 15.17 -19.84 -17.60
CA ALA A 829 15.82 -18.80 -18.39
C ALA A 829 15.07 -18.46 -19.70
N GLU A 830 13.95 -19.12 -19.98
CA GLU A 830 13.01 -18.79 -21.05
C GLU A 830 11.81 -17.97 -20.53
N ASP A 831 11.14 -17.24 -21.42
CA ASP A 831 9.94 -16.49 -21.08
C ASP A 831 8.69 -17.40 -21.01
N ALA A 832 7.68 -16.96 -20.27
CA ALA A 832 6.51 -17.77 -20.00
C ALA A 832 5.71 -18.15 -21.26
N VAL A 833 5.68 -17.29 -22.29
CA VAL A 833 4.95 -17.57 -23.53
C VAL A 833 5.69 -18.63 -24.35
N SER A 834 7.01 -18.47 -24.54
CA SER A 834 7.85 -19.47 -25.22
C SER A 834 7.76 -20.87 -24.59
N ILE A 835 7.62 -20.95 -23.26
CA ILE A 835 7.44 -22.21 -22.51
C ILE A 835 6.05 -22.82 -22.73
N ILE A 836 4.98 -22.02 -22.73
CA ILE A 836 3.62 -22.52 -23.04
C ILE A 836 3.55 -22.98 -24.51
N ASP A 837 4.10 -22.20 -25.44
CA ASP A 837 4.19 -22.55 -26.86
C ASP A 837 5.05 -23.81 -27.06
N ALA A 838 6.06 -24.06 -26.23
CA ALA A 838 6.84 -25.31 -26.25
C ALA A 838 6.04 -26.52 -25.76
N PHE A 839 5.25 -26.34 -24.71
CA PHE A 839 4.39 -27.39 -24.15
C PHE A 839 3.33 -27.85 -25.15
N GLU A 840 2.62 -26.91 -25.78
CA GLU A 840 1.63 -27.21 -26.83
C GLU A 840 2.28 -27.94 -28.02
N ARG A 841 3.49 -27.52 -28.44
CA ARG A 841 4.26 -28.21 -29.50
C ARG A 841 4.69 -29.64 -29.15
N PHE A 842 4.79 -29.98 -27.85
CA PHE A 842 5.03 -31.36 -27.40
C PHE A 842 3.72 -32.16 -27.18
N GLY A 843 2.58 -31.68 -27.69
CA GLY A 843 1.28 -32.32 -27.50
C GLY A 843 0.67 -32.09 -26.12
N GLY A 844 1.13 -31.07 -25.39
CA GLY A 844 0.60 -30.67 -24.11
C GLY A 844 -0.69 -29.86 -24.24
N ASP A 845 -1.74 -30.28 -23.55
CA ASP A 845 -2.98 -29.51 -23.40
C ASP A 845 -2.86 -28.53 -22.21
N ALA A 846 -3.05 -27.25 -22.50
CA ALA A 846 -2.98 -26.14 -21.54
C ALA A 846 -4.19 -26.09 -20.59
N ASP A 847 -5.36 -26.56 -21.00
CA ASP A 847 -6.54 -26.62 -20.14
C ASP A 847 -6.44 -27.83 -19.19
N ALA A 848 -5.89 -28.97 -19.65
CA ALA A 848 -5.64 -30.15 -18.83
C ALA A 848 -4.52 -30.01 -17.76
N VAL A 849 -3.86 -28.85 -17.65
CA VAL A 849 -2.99 -28.51 -16.52
C VAL A 849 -3.61 -27.49 -15.56
N MET A 850 -4.70 -26.84 -15.95
CA MET A 850 -5.41 -25.86 -15.13
C MET A 850 -6.16 -26.55 -14.00
N LYS A 851 -6.28 -25.83 -12.88
CA LYS A 851 -7.18 -26.17 -11.77
C LYS A 851 -8.30 -25.16 -11.71
N ARG A 852 -9.45 -25.59 -11.22
CA ARG A 852 -10.47 -24.67 -10.73
C ARG A 852 -9.87 -23.82 -9.61
N ALA A 853 -10.27 -22.56 -9.52
CA ALA A 853 -9.78 -21.65 -8.49
C ALA A 853 -10.97 -20.94 -7.83
N VAL A 854 -11.00 -20.91 -6.49
CA VAL A 854 -12.11 -20.35 -5.70
C VAL A 854 -11.57 -19.42 -4.62
N LEU A 855 -12.08 -18.20 -4.59
CA LEU A 855 -11.87 -17.22 -3.53
C LEU A 855 -13.04 -17.31 -2.56
N LEU A 856 -12.76 -17.54 -1.28
CA LEU A 856 -13.77 -17.80 -0.25
C LEU A 856 -13.64 -16.82 0.91
N ASN A 857 -14.75 -16.19 1.31
CA ASN A 857 -14.82 -15.35 2.50
C ASN A 857 -15.49 -16.12 3.65
N ALA A 858 -14.68 -16.67 4.56
CA ALA A 858 -15.14 -17.42 5.72
C ALA A 858 -16.06 -16.61 6.64
N ARG A 859 -15.97 -15.27 6.64
CA ARG A 859 -16.86 -14.41 7.45
C ARG A 859 -18.28 -14.31 6.88
N THR A 860 -18.43 -14.25 5.56
CA THR A 860 -19.71 -13.90 4.90
C THR A 860 -20.36 -15.06 4.16
N GLY A 861 -19.64 -16.14 3.86
CA GLY A 861 -20.13 -17.22 2.98
C GLY A 861 -20.08 -16.87 1.49
N GLU A 862 -19.52 -15.71 1.14
CA GLU A 862 -19.26 -15.28 -0.23
C GLU A 862 -18.17 -16.16 -0.86
N ALA A 863 -18.45 -16.80 -1.98
CA ALA A 863 -17.47 -17.59 -2.73
C ALA A 863 -17.53 -17.26 -4.22
N LEU A 864 -16.38 -17.01 -4.83
CA LEU A 864 -16.22 -16.64 -6.24
C LEU A 864 -15.30 -17.65 -6.94
N ALA A 865 -15.77 -18.31 -7.99
CA ALA A 865 -14.92 -19.13 -8.86
C ALA A 865 -14.28 -18.27 -9.94
N LEU A 866 -12.97 -18.44 -10.14
CA LEU A 866 -12.19 -17.74 -11.14
C LEU A 866 -12.13 -18.57 -12.44
N ASN A 867 -12.55 -17.95 -13.53
CA ASN A 867 -12.59 -18.51 -14.88
C ASN A 867 -11.63 -17.69 -15.77
N ALA A 868 -10.47 -18.27 -16.08
CA ALA A 868 -9.47 -17.74 -16.98
C ALA A 868 -8.62 -18.90 -17.52
N ASP A 869 -8.18 -18.82 -18.78
CA ASP A 869 -7.21 -19.76 -19.34
C ASP A 869 -5.76 -19.39 -18.95
N LEU A 870 -4.81 -20.30 -19.22
CA LEU A 870 -3.41 -20.11 -18.84
C LEU A 870 -2.74 -18.92 -19.55
N ARG A 871 -3.13 -18.59 -20.79
CA ARG A 871 -2.54 -17.47 -21.55
C ARG A 871 -3.08 -16.13 -21.04
N THR A 872 -4.37 -16.05 -20.71
CA THR A 872 -5.00 -14.91 -20.02
C THR A 872 -4.35 -14.67 -18.65
N LEU A 873 -4.16 -15.72 -17.84
CA LEU A 873 -3.44 -15.61 -16.56
C LEU A 873 -1.98 -15.18 -16.74
N THR A 874 -1.30 -15.66 -17.79
CA THR A 874 0.08 -15.24 -18.11
C THR A 874 0.13 -13.76 -18.46
N GLY A 875 -0.87 -13.23 -19.17
CA GLY A 875 -1.01 -11.79 -19.41
C GLY A 875 -1.20 -10.98 -18.13
N VAL A 876 -2.05 -11.46 -17.20
CA VAL A 876 -2.25 -10.81 -15.88
C VAL A 876 -0.95 -10.83 -15.06
N VAL A 877 -0.30 -11.99 -14.91
CA VAL A 877 0.96 -12.08 -14.15
C VAL A 877 2.07 -11.26 -14.80
N ALA A 878 2.14 -11.21 -16.14
CA ALA A 878 3.06 -10.33 -16.85
C ALA A 878 2.81 -8.86 -16.53
N ALA A 879 1.55 -8.38 -16.54
CA ALA A 879 1.21 -7.00 -16.18
C ALA A 879 1.53 -6.67 -14.71
N LEU A 880 1.27 -7.58 -13.77
CA LEU A 880 1.59 -7.41 -12.35
C LEU A 880 3.11 -7.35 -12.10
N VAL A 881 3.89 -8.23 -12.74
CA VAL A 881 5.36 -8.19 -12.70
C VAL A 881 5.90 -6.95 -13.42
N GLU A 882 5.28 -6.53 -14.52
CA GLU A 882 5.68 -5.33 -15.25
C GLU A 882 5.48 -4.07 -14.39
N HIS A 883 4.33 -3.91 -13.72
CA HIS A 883 4.12 -2.83 -12.75
C HIS A 883 5.18 -2.86 -11.64
N ARG A 884 5.51 -4.04 -11.11
CA ARG A 884 6.50 -4.19 -10.03
C ARG A 884 7.96 -4.00 -10.47
N THR A 885 8.26 -3.99 -11.77
CA THR A 885 9.63 -3.93 -12.32
C THR A 885 9.91 -2.75 -13.24
N ARG A 886 8.89 -2.10 -13.79
CA ARG A 886 9.02 -0.78 -14.44
C ARG A 886 9.60 0.22 -13.44
N ALA A 887 10.50 1.07 -13.92
CA ALA A 887 10.59 2.41 -13.38
C ALA A 887 9.32 3.15 -13.79
N GLU A 888 8.70 3.90 -12.87
CA GLU A 888 7.62 4.82 -13.20
C GLU A 888 8.09 5.72 -14.36
N LYS A 889 7.34 5.70 -15.46
CA LYS A 889 7.51 6.67 -16.54
C LYS A 889 6.64 7.86 -16.21
N ASP A 890 7.26 8.95 -15.79
CA ASP A 890 6.59 10.24 -15.81
C ASP A 890 6.05 10.48 -17.23
N LEU A 891 4.73 10.60 -17.35
CA LEU A 891 4.13 11.18 -18.55
C LEU A 891 4.67 12.61 -18.67
N ASP A 892 5.10 13.03 -19.86
CA ASP A 892 5.45 14.44 -20.07
C ASP A 892 4.23 15.35 -19.89
N ASP A 893 4.48 16.65 -19.72
CA ASP A 893 3.43 17.61 -19.35
C ASP A 893 2.36 17.78 -20.43
N GLU A 894 2.73 17.66 -21.71
CA GLU A 894 1.78 17.70 -22.82
C GLU A 894 0.93 16.43 -22.87
N ALA A 895 1.54 15.25 -22.69
CA ALA A 895 0.81 13.99 -22.60
C ALA A 895 -0.15 13.94 -21.40
N PHE A 896 0.24 14.50 -20.25
CA PHE A 896 -0.62 14.64 -19.09
C PHE A 896 -1.79 15.60 -19.36
N LEU A 897 -1.53 16.78 -19.92
CA LEU A 897 -2.56 17.76 -20.25
C LEU A 897 -3.54 17.23 -21.31
N CYS A 898 -3.05 16.53 -22.33
CA CYS A 898 -3.90 15.86 -23.33
C CYS A 898 -4.78 14.77 -22.69
N ALA A 899 -4.21 13.91 -21.83
CA ALA A 899 -4.98 12.87 -21.15
C ALA A 899 -6.01 13.44 -20.16
N ALA A 900 -5.70 14.56 -19.50
CA ALA A 900 -6.65 15.28 -18.66
C ALA A 900 -7.77 15.94 -19.49
N ALA A 901 -7.44 16.56 -20.62
CA ALA A 901 -8.40 17.14 -21.55
C ALA A 901 -9.34 16.08 -22.16
N ASP A 902 -8.81 14.92 -22.58
CA ASP A 902 -9.61 13.78 -23.04
C ASP A 902 -10.58 13.27 -21.96
N ASN A 903 -10.13 13.19 -20.71
CA ASN A 903 -10.96 12.80 -19.58
C ASN A 903 -12.02 13.86 -19.25
N GLY A 904 -11.69 15.14 -19.43
CA GLY A 904 -12.64 16.25 -19.36
C GLY A 904 -13.69 16.16 -20.47
N ALA A 905 -13.27 16.03 -21.72
CA ALA A 905 -14.16 15.89 -22.87
C ALA A 905 -15.12 14.71 -22.71
N LYS A 906 -14.65 13.53 -22.25
CA LYS A 906 -15.51 12.37 -21.93
C LYS A 906 -16.52 12.67 -20.81
N THR A 907 -16.14 13.46 -19.80
CA THR A 907 -16.99 13.78 -18.64
C THR A 907 -17.98 14.93 -18.94
N HIS A 908 -17.66 15.79 -19.91
CA HIS A 908 -18.52 16.90 -20.35
C HIS A 908 -19.29 16.61 -21.66
N ALA A 909 -19.09 15.45 -22.29
CA ALA A 909 -19.83 15.05 -23.48
C ALA A 909 -21.33 14.83 -23.20
N PRO A 910 -22.22 15.21 -24.13
CA PRO A 910 -23.65 14.91 -24.00
C PRO A 910 -23.91 13.40 -24.11
N VAL A 911 -24.69 12.86 -23.17
CA VAL A 911 -24.95 11.42 -22.96
C VAL A 911 -25.39 10.67 -24.23
N ALA A 912 -26.02 11.34 -25.19
CA ALA A 912 -26.44 10.78 -26.47
C ALA A 912 -25.30 10.22 -27.35
N ALA A 913 -24.04 10.53 -27.05
CA ALA A 913 -22.87 10.09 -27.83
C ALA A 913 -22.18 8.81 -27.31
N LEU A 914 -22.55 8.28 -26.13
CA LEU A 914 -21.78 7.24 -25.42
C LEU A 914 -22.64 6.07 -24.96
N VAL A 915 -23.14 5.26 -25.91
CA VAL A 915 -23.83 3.98 -25.60
C VAL A 915 -23.36 2.84 -26.52
N PRO A 916 -22.43 1.99 -26.07
CA PRO A 916 -22.44 0.57 -26.39
C PRO A 916 -23.56 -0.12 -25.58
N GLU A 917 -24.23 -1.12 -26.14
CA GLU A 917 -25.30 -1.83 -25.43
C GLU A 917 -24.76 -2.61 -24.22
N MET A 918 -25.18 -2.20 -23.01
CA MET A 918 -25.06 -3.02 -21.80
C MET A 918 -26.45 -3.31 -21.24
N VAL A 919 -26.65 -4.58 -20.85
CA VAL A 919 -27.93 -5.13 -20.42
C VAL A 919 -28.39 -4.46 -19.13
N ARG A 920 -29.66 -4.01 -19.10
CA ARG A 920 -30.33 -3.56 -17.88
C ARG A 920 -30.66 -4.77 -17.01
N PRO A 921 -30.32 -4.78 -15.71
CA PRO A 921 -30.90 -5.74 -14.77
C PRO A 921 -32.35 -5.31 -14.48
N ASP A 922 -33.33 -6.06 -14.98
CA ASP A 922 -34.75 -5.80 -14.71
C ASP A 922 -35.14 -6.16 -13.27
N ASP A 923 -36.03 -5.37 -12.67
CA ASP A 923 -36.46 -5.50 -11.28
C ASP A 923 -37.29 -6.77 -11.01
N ALA A 924 -36.97 -7.46 -9.90
CA ALA A 924 -37.67 -8.67 -9.49
C ALA A 924 -38.88 -8.37 -8.57
N GLY A 925 -40.08 -8.44 -9.15
CA GLY A 925 -41.31 -8.79 -8.41
C GLY A 925 -42.28 -7.67 -8.06
N GLY A 926 -43.32 -7.53 -8.89
CA GLY A 926 -44.57 -6.82 -8.57
C GLY A 926 -45.71 -7.37 -9.42
N ALA A 927 -46.83 -7.77 -8.81
CA ALA A 927 -47.93 -8.44 -9.50
C ALA A 927 -49.26 -7.67 -9.33
N SER A 928 -50.13 -7.73 -10.35
CA SER A 928 -51.47 -7.11 -10.42
C SER A 928 -51.47 -5.56 -10.49
N GLU A 929 -52.31 -4.84 -11.26
CA GLU A 929 -53.55 -5.19 -11.97
C GLU A 929 -53.72 -4.56 -13.38
N THR A 930 -54.71 -5.09 -14.11
CA THR A 930 -55.31 -4.85 -15.44
C THR A 930 -55.47 -3.43 -16.05
N TRP A 931 -55.62 -3.42 -17.41
CA TRP A 931 -56.39 -2.46 -18.27
C TRP A 931 -55.81 -1.03 -18.46
N THR A 932 -55.97 -0.22 -19.54
CA THR A 932 -56.47 -0.30 -20.96
C THR A 932 -56.15 1.06 -21.66
N ASP A 933 -56.15 1.31 -22.98
CA ASP A 933 -56.22 0.53 -24.24
C ASP A 933 -55.59 1.38 -25.41
N LYS A 934 -55.57 0.83 -26.64
CA LYS A 934 -55.25 1.43 -27.96
C LYS A 934 -55.50 2.95 -28.14
N LYS A 935 -54.62 3.58 -28.93
CA LYS A 935 -55.05 4.25 -30.19
C LYS A 935 -53.96 4.38 -31.28
N THR A 936 -54.38 3.99 -32.49
CA THR A 936 -53.90 4.27 -33.88
C THR A 936 -52.69 5.20 -34.10
N ARG A 937 -51.64 4.85 -34.87
CA ARG A 937 -51.50 4.44 -36.32
C ARG A 937 -51.49 5.58 -37.37
N LYS A 938 -50.47 5.50 -38.25
CA LYS A 938 -50.38 5.91 -39.68
C LYS A 938 -50.19 7.39 -40.09
N ALA A 939 -48.93 7.72 -40.42
CA ALA A 939 -48.43 8.28 -41.70
C ALA A 939 -46.92 7.95 -41.78
N THR A 940 -46.18 7.67 -42.87
CA THR A 940 -46.43 7.35 -44.31
C THR A 940 -47.07 8.40 -45.22
N ALA A 941 -46.49 8.78 -46.38
CA ALA A 941 -45.17 8.52 -46.99
C ALA A 941 -44.92 9.48 -48.20
N ALA A 942 -43.82 9.28 -48.96
CA ALA A 942 -43.44 9.87 -50.27
C ALA A 942 -42.66 11.21 -50.25
N ALA A 943 -41.76 11.52 -51.21
CA ALA A 943 -41.00 10.69 -52.18
C ALA A 943 -39.95 11.56 -52.93
N THR A 944 -38.95 10.91 -53.59
CA THR A 944 -38.31 11.23 -54.91
C THR A 944 -37.91 12.68 -55.29
N GLU A 945 -36.85 12.98 -56.05
CA GLU A 945 -35.69 12.22 -56.61
C GLU A 945 -34.71 13.26 -57.20
N ASP A 946 -33.39 12.98 -57.23
CA ASP A 946 -32.55 13.30 -58.41
C ASP A 946 -31.16 12.63 -58.37
N GLY A 947 -30.46 12.57 -59.52
CA GLY A 947 -29.08 12.04 -59.67
C GLY A 947 -28.55 12.29 -61.10
N PRO A 948 -27.52 11.57 -61.63
CA PRO A 948 -26.59 10.62 -61.00
C PRO A 948 -25.08 10.89 -61.33
N ARG A 949 -24.17 10.06 -60.75
CA ARG A 949 -22.84 9.52 -61.24
C ARG A 949 -22.09 10.16 -62.45
N PRO A 950 -20.75 9.95 -62.61
CA PRO A 950 -19.63 9.79 -61.64
C PRO A 950 -18.34 10.56 -62.10
N VAL A 951 -17.12 10.13 -61.68
CA VAL A 951 -15.76 10.22 -62.33
C VAL A 951 -14.61 10.85 -61.49
N GLY A 952 -13.51 10.10 -61.35
CA GLY A 952 -12.15 10.58 -61.70
C GLY A 952 -11.29 11.42 -60.72
N ARG A 953 -10.49 10.73 -59.88
CA ARG A 953 -9.08 11.06 -59.49
C ARG A 953 -8.63 12.55 -59.45
N GLY A 954 -8.80 13.21 -58.31
CA GLY A 954 -8.03 14.43 -57.96
C GLY A 954 -6.81 14.13 -57.06
N ARG A 955 -5.58 14.41 -57.51
CA ARG A 955 -4.33 14.07 -56.79
C ARG A 955 -3.65 15.31 -56.17
N VAL A 956 -4.17 15.79 -55.04
CA VAL A 956 -3.62 16.97 -54.33
C VAL A 956 -2.31 16.63 -53.61
N LYS A 957 -1.26 17.42 -53.86
CA LYS A 957 0.07 17.27 -53.23
C LYS A 957 0.18 18.16 -51.98
N VAL A 958 0.17 17.58 -50.78
CA VAL A 958 0.59 18.30 -49.57
C VAL A 958 2.13 18.30 -49.49
N LYS A 959 2.75 19.48 -49.49
CA LYS A 959 4.21 19.62 -49.36
C LYS A 959 4.64 19.38 -47.91
N ARG A 960 5.24 18.22 -47.62
CA ARG A 960 6.06 18.06 -46.40
C ARG A 960 7.28 18.99 -46.50
N LYS A 961 7.39 19.99 -45.61
CA LYS A 961 8.66 20.70 -45.35
C LYS A 961 9.60 19.72 -44.65
N THR A 962 10.58 19.17 -45.35
CA THR A 962 11.69 18.45 -44.73
C THR A 962 12.65 19.45 -44.09
N ALA A 963 12.69 19.51 -42.76
CA ALA A 963 13.75 20.22 -42.04
C ALA A 963 15.08 19.48 -42.28
N ALA A 964 16.05 20.17 -42.87
CA ALA A 964 17.36 19.60 -43.15
C ALA A 964 18.25 19.66 -41.90
N THR A 965 18.24 18.61 -41.09
CA THR A 965 19.14 18.50 -39.92
C THR A 965 20.59 18.38 -40.40
N ALA A 966 21.42 19.37 -40.11
CA ALA A 966 22.83 19.33 -40.47
C ALA A 966 23.54 18.17 -39.76
N ALA A 967 24.08 17.22 -40.52
CA ALA A 967 24.74 16.03 -39.97
C ALA A 967 26.09 16.41 -39.35
N ALA A 968 26.14 16.45 -38.01
CA ALA A 968 27.36 16.72 -37.26
C ALA A 968 28.50 15.75 -37.65
N THR A 969 29.66 16.30 -38.01
CA THR A 969 30.84 15.52 -38.39
C THR A 969 31.50 14.89 -37.17
N VAL A 970 31.28 13.60 -36.97
CA VAL A 970 31.89 12.81 -35.89
C VAL A 970 33.37 12.55 -36.22
N ASP A 971 34.28 13.09 -35.43
CA ASP A 971 35.72 12.82 -35.53
C ASP A 971 36.06 11.42 -34.97
N VAL A 972 35.91 10.40 -35.83
CA VAL A 972 36.09 8.99 -35.45
C VAL A 972 37.48 8.66 -34.84
N PRO A 973 38.62 9.25 -35.26
CA PRO A 973 39.93 9.01 -34.66
C PRO A 973 40.05 9.32 -33.15
N SER A 974 39.52 10.44 -32.67
CA SER A 974 39.67 10.87 -31.27
C SER A 974 38.84 10.03 -30.27
N LEU A 975 37.75 9.42 -30.73
CA LEU A 975 36.86 8.61 -29.89
C LEU A 975 37.58 7.44 -29.19
N LYS A 976 37.26 7.22 -27.91
CA LYS A 976 37.68 6.04 -27.14
C LYS A 976 36.88 4.80 -27.53
N VAL A 977 37.36 3.60 -27.21
CA VAL A 977 36.70 2.33 -27.58
C VAL A 977 35.26 2.24 -27.07
N THR A 978 34.98 2.77 -25.87
CA THR A 978 33.62 2.85 -25.31
C THR A 978 32.69 3.72 -26.17
N GLN A 979 33.15 4.89 -26.58
CA GLN A 979 32.41 5.81 -27.45
C GLN A 979 32.19 5.21 -28.85
N LEU A 980 33.22 4.60 -29.44
CA LEU A 980 33.09 3.89 -30.72
C LEU A 980 32.04 2.77 -30.67
N LYS A 981 31.98 2.00 -29.57
CA LYS A 981 30.96 0.96 -29.39
C LYS A 981 29.57 1.53 -29.14
N ALA A 982 29.45 2.63 -28.38
CA ALA A 982 28.17 3.31 -28.17
C ALA A 982 27.60 3.83 -29.49
N GLU A 983 28.44 4.51 -30.28
CA GLU A 983 28.03 5.12 -31.55
C GLU A 983 27.71 4.07 -32.64
N LEU A 984 28.47 2.97 -32.71
CA LEU A 984 28.12 1.82 -33.55
C LEU A 984 26.80 1.17 -33.11
N LYS A 985 26.57 0.99 -31.79
CA LYS A 985 25.33 0.42 -31.26
C LYS A 985 24.12 1.30 -31.58
N ALA A 986 24.24 2.62 -31.38
CA ALA A 986 23.20 3.59 -31.73
C ALA A 986 22.86 3.60 -33.24
N ARG A 987 23.83 3.24 -34.09
CA ARG A 987 23.66 3.15 -35.55
C ARG A 987 23.32 1.74 -36.06
N GLY A 988 23.09 0.78 -35.17
CA GLY A 988 22.70 -0.61 -35.49
C GLY A 988 23.82 -1.53 -35.97
N ALA A 989 25.09 -1.16 -35.74
CA ALA A 989 26.26 -1.86 -36.29
C ALA A 989 27.03 -2.68 -35.25
N SER A 990 27.70 -3.75 -35.69
CA SER A 990 28.41 -4.70 -34.81
C SER A 990 29.55 -4.04 -34.01
N ILE A 991 29.52 -4.23 -32.70
CA ILE A 991 30.47 -3.68 -31.71
C ILE A 991 31.66 -4.61 -31.40
N ALA A 992 31.85 -5.68 -32.19
CA ALA A 992 32.97 -6.62 -32.04
C ALA A 992 34.23 -6.13 -32.78
N GLY A 993 35.38 -6.15 -32.10
CA GLY A 993 36.69 -5.78 -32.65
C GLY A 993 37.54 -4.89 -31.72
N ASN A 994 38.77 -4.61 -32.14
CA ASN A 994 39.69 -3.66 -31.50
C ASN A 994 39.40 -2.20 -31.93
N LYS A 995 40.11 -1.20 -31.37
CA LYS A 995 39.85 0.23 -31.70
C LYS A 995 39.88 0.50 -33.21
N ALA A 996 40.85 -0.06 -33.93
CA ALA A 996 41.01 0.16 -35.37
C ALA A 996 39.83 -0.41 -36.17
N ALA A 997 39.41 -1.65 -35.89
CA ALA A 997 38.26 -2.27 -36.54
C ALA A 997 36.95 -1.50 -36.28
N LEU A 998 36.74 -1.02 -35.05
CA LEU A 998 35.58 -0.22 -34.69
C LEU A 998 35.59 1.16 -35.37
N ALA A 999 36.75 1.82 -35.43
CA ALA A 999 36.93 3.11 -36.11
C ALA A 999 36.83 3.02 -37.65
N ALA A 1000 37.23 1.89 -38.25
CA ALA A 1000 37.00 1.62 -39.66
C ALA A 1000 35.50 1.38 -39.94
N ARG A 1001 34.84 0.55 -39.12
CA ARG A 1001 33.41 0.26 -39.25
C ARG A 1001 32.55 1.50 -39.03
N LEU A 1002 32.88 2.36 -38.07
CA LEU A 1002 32.10 3.58 -37.84
C LEU A 1002 32.22 4.59 -38.98
N ARG A 1003 33.40 4.71 -39.62
CA ARG A 1003 33.56 5.52 -40.84
C ARG A 1003 32.69 4.98 -41.97
N SER A 1004 32.78 3.68 -42.27
CA SER A 1004 31.93 3.02 -43.27
C SER A 1004 30.42 3.21 -43.00
N VAL A 1005 29.97 3.16 -41.74
CA VAL A 1005 28.56 3.40 -41.33
C VAL A 1005 28.14 4.88 -41.40
N ILE A 1006 29.09 5.81 -41.41
CA ILE A 1006 28.84 7.25 -41.66
C ILE A 1006 28.82 7.54 -43.16
N GLU A 1007 29.74 6.94 -43.93
CA GLU A 1007 29.87 7.13 -45.38
C GLU A 1007 28.73 6.47 -46.16
N SER A 1008 28.26 5.28 -45.74
CA SER A 1008 27.07 4.61 -46.32
C SER A 1008 25.72 5.25 -45.94
N LYS A 1009 25.73 6.39 -45.24
CA LYS A 1009 24.56 7.21 -44.90
C LYS A 1009 24.74 8.69 -45.29
N ARG A 1010 25.68 8.97 -46.19
CA ARG A 1010 25.84 10.24 -46.92
C ARG A 1010 25.46 10.05 -48.39
#